data_AF-A0A843HLA8-F1
#
_entry.id   AF-A0A843HLA8-F1
#
_cell.length_a   1.000
_cell.length_b   1.000
_cell.length_c   1.000
_cell.angle_alpha   90.00
_cell.angle_beta   90.00
_cell.angle_gamma   90.00
#
_symmetry.space_group_name_H-M   'P 1'
#
loop_
_entity.id
_entity.type
_entity.pdbx_description
1 polymer ?
#
loop_
_entity_poly.entity_id
_entity_poly.type
_entity_poly.pdbx_seq_one_letter_code
_entity_poly.pdbx_strand_id
1 'polypeptide(L)'
;MELYTLKINVTNQRLSFGENPPEIFSGDQSIDFVEFTFTDDSWNFPNIWAIFSRQKGASYQIALDDNKVMIPAEVMQKRGYVYIGLMATDGENVQTSSVLQYSIRQGAANVDTIAPSPNIYEQFLADLDAYQEAIHNLQTLAATAETLPAGSDATASFDNGVLELGIPKGDTGATGNGIQSITKTSTSGSVDTYTITFTNGSTTTFTVTNGEVTEAELNSVIDSLEFEINDLYNQEYAKEVASSGNTWFSFNITLGKTYVFKNTSTSAVMVAHTLAQPSGYDYIEQIGTGSILPGNTVIFVPTIEAKAIVVYSNGAGSFEVKANLTLTELKSDINNLDKKIDDEIQLVEDAIATASDIPVNLILEQGGINGANGQNANSNTDIRTESILYGNGTYSVNPNGQKVYVFYYNSTGSFTGTGAWAQTSDFEFTISNGGGFRLAITKIDSTEFKPDENLVELFLQNIIADVIDDVEELETLKTTAFQPYSLCKFISHQGYPLDGDTLGHCIAGQYIKSAQKGFNMAEGDLKFTSDIVPVLCHDDSFTDSVSGNTITISNVTYAQLITYNYYDTTVASLDEVLGICRQYGLDFVIDQFSYANNQTKQKAVFDAIAKHRMEDNVVFVVYTTDTEALIDDIYNWYPDARVQINCALAIYTTDAINTANAYYNAGKFKEIIIGTTFATNGIADTLTLLQSLNSNKELGIKVLLWMSDVISWITPFLPYVDYYVSNKISNKTLITGGVG
;
A
#
# COMPACT_ATOMS: atom_id res chain seq x y z
N MET A 1 -35.65 -35.52 -15.64
CA MET A 1 -34.59 -35.97 -14.71
C MET A 1 -35.27 -36.20 -13.38
N GLU A 2 -35.23 -37.42 -12.84
CA GLU A 2 -35.65 -37.63 -11.45
C GLU A 2 -34.63 -36.92 -10.57
N LEU A 3 -35.10 -35.91 -9.82
CA LEU A 3 -34.28 -35.19 -8.86
C LEU A 3 -34.06 -36.12 -7.66
N TYR A 4 -32.81 -36.38 -7.27
CA TYR A 4 -32.54 -37.24 -6.13
C TYR A 4 -32.88 -36.46 -4.86
N THR A 5 -33.76 -37.04 -4.03
CA THR A 5 -34.19 -36.43 -2.77
C THR A 5 -33.76 -37.31 -1.62
N LEU A 6 -32.86 -36.79 -0.79
CA LEU A 6 -32.44 -37.40 0.46
C LEU A 6 -33.54 -37.20 1.51
N LYS A 7 -34.26 -38.27 1.83
CA LYS A 7 -35.33 -38.23 2.83
C LYS A 7 -34.76 -38.39 4.23
N ILE A 8 -35.14 -37.49 5.14
CA ILE A 8 -34.72 -37.50 6.54
C ILE A 8 -35.97 -37.50 7.44
N ASN A 9 -36.08 -38.49 8.31
CA ASN A 9 -37.13 -38.55 9.33
C ASN A 9 -36.68 -37.77 10.58
N VAL A 10 -37.59 -36.96 11.11
CA VAL A 10 -37.41 -36.16 12.32
C VAL A 10 -38.36 -36.70 13.40
N THR A 11 -37.80 -37.27 14.47
CA THR A 11 -38.55 -37.77 15.63
C THR A 11 -37.99 -37.14 16.89
N ASN A 12 -38.78 -36.30 17.56
CA ASN A 12 -38.29 -35.31 18.52
C ASN A 12 -37.10 -34.55 17.92
N GLN A 13 -36.01 -34.40 18.66
CA GLN A 13 -34.79 -33.77 18.15
C GLN A 13 -33.89 -34.73 17.36
N ARG A 14 -34.29 -35.98 17.06
CA ARG A 14 -33.40 -36.96 16.41
C ARG A 14 -33.65 -37.03 14.90
N LEU A 15 -32.56 -36.98 14.13
CA LEU A 15 -32.56 -37.17 12.69
C LEU A 15 -32.17 -38.61 12.32
N SER A 16 -32.79 -39.15 11.29
CA SER A 16 -32.41 -40.45 10.70
C SER A 16 -32.73 -40.49 9.21
N PHE A 17 -31.95 -41.24 8.43
CA PHE A 17 -32.23 -41.42 7.01
C PHE A 17 -33.52 -42.22 6.79
N GLY A 18 -34.26 -41.87 5.74
CA GLY A 18 -35.31 -42.71 5.18
C GLY A 18 -34.76 -43.98 4.52
N GLU A 19 -35.65 -44.83 4.01
CA GLU A 19 -35.24 -46.06 3.31
C GLU A 19 -34.44 -45.74 2.05
N ASN A 20 -33.31 -46.43 1.86
CA ASN A 20 -32.44 -46.34 0.69
C ASN A 20 -32.02 -44.90 0.34
N PRO A 21 -31.21 -44.23 1.18
CA PRO A 21 -30.73 -42.89 0.87
C PRO A 21 -29.98 -42.92 -0.48
N PRO A 22 -30.27 -42.00 -1.41
CA PRO A 22 -29.59 -41.94 -2.70
C PRO A 22 -28.09 -41.70 -2.50
N GLU A 23 -27.26 -42.02 -3.50
CA GLU A 23 -25.85 -41.60 -3.53
C GLU A 23 -25.72 -40.26 -4.25
N ILE A 24 -25.09 -39.29 -3.59
CA ILE A 24 -24.79 -37.98 -4.17
C ILE A 24 -23.28 -37.90 -4.46
N PHE A 25 -22.93 -37.42 -5.65
CA PHE A 25 -21.55 -37.33 -6.13
C PHE A 25 -21.08 -35.87 -6.18
N SER A 26 -19.79 -35.65 -5.90
CA SER A 26 -19.22 -34.31 -5.87
C SER A 26 -19.19 -33.68 -7.26
N GLY A 27 -19.63 -32.43 -7.38
CA GLY A 27 -19.67 -31.70 -8.65
C GLY A 27 -21.00 -31.80 -9.40
N ASP A 28 -21.97 -32.60 -8.92
CA ASP A 28 -23.34 -32.54 -9.41
C ASP A 28 -23.97 -31.19 -8.99
N GLN A 29 -24.52 -30.45 -9.97
CA GLN A 29 -25.11 -29.12 -9.76
C GLN A 29 -26.64 -29.20 -9.73
N SER A 30 -27.25 -28.57 -8.72
CA SER A 30 -28.66 -28.16 -8.72
C SER A 30 -29.74 -29.26 -8.69
N ILE A 31 -29.37 -30.53 -8.45
CA ILE A 31 -30.31 -31.66 -8.61
C ILE A 31 -30.66 -32.42 -7.32
N ASP A 32 -30.01 -32.11 -6.20
CA ASP A 32 -30.16 -32.85 -4.95
C ASP A 32 -30.85 -32.05 -3.83
N PHE A 33 -31.94 -32.61 -3.32
CA PHE A 33 -32.75 -32.00 -2.26
C PHE A 33 -32.70 -32.82 -0.98
N VAL A 34 -32.94 -32.18 0.16
CA VAL A 34 -33.33 -32.86 1.39
C VAL A 34 -34.81 -32.59 1.63
N GLU A 35 -35.55 -33.64 1.97
CA GLU A 35 -36.95 -33.56 2.39
C GLU A 35 -37.06 -34.12 3.81
N PHE A 36 -37.60 -33.31 4.71
CA PHE A 36 -37.77 -33.65 6.12
C PHE A 36 -39.19 -34.16 6.37
N THR A 37 -39.30 -35.35 6.97
CA THR A 37 -40.59 -35.89 7.43
C THR A 37 -40.66 -35.78 8.94
N PHE A 38 -41.45 -34.84 9.44
CA PHE A 38 -41.72 -34.68 10.87
C PHE A 38 -42.74 -35.73 11.32
N THR A 39 -42.32 -36.56 12.27
CA THR A 39 -43.10 -37.73 12.73
C THR A 39 -43.92 -37.47 14.00
N ASP A 40 -43.79 -36.27 14.57
CA ASP A 40 -44.52 -35.79 15.74
C ASP A 40 -44.67 -34.25 15.69
N ASP A 41 -45.47 -33.70 16.60
CA ASP A 41 -45.80 -32.27 16.64
C ASP A 41 -44.74 -31.41 17.37
N SER A 42 -43.58 -31.98 17.74
CA SER A 42 -42.56 -31.26 18.53
C SER A 42 -41.83 -30.14 17.75
N TRP A 43 -42.06 -30.01 16.44
CA TRP A 43 -41.46 -29.01 15.56
C TRP A 43 -42.46 -27.99 15.02
N ASN A 44 -43.54 -27.71 15.75
CA ASN A 44 -44.53 -26.70 15.35
C ASN A 44 -44.02 -25.26 15.56
N PHE A 45 -43.09 -24.82 14.71
CA PHE A 45 -42.51 -23.48 14.71
C PHE A 45 -42.87 -22.74 13.41
N PRO A 46 -43.04 -21.40 13.45
CA PRO A 46 -43.33 -20.62 12.25
C PRO A 46 -42.18 -20.63 11.25
N ASN A 47 -40.94 -20.80 11.73
CA ASN A 47 -39.74 -20.85 10.89
C ASN A 47 -38.84 -22.01 11.35
N ILE A 48 -38.44 -22.84 10.39
CA ILE A 48 -37.50 -23.95 10.59
C ILE A 48 -36.42 -23.83 9.52
N TRP A 49 -35.16 -23.96 9.92
CA TRP A 49 -33.99 -23.87 9.06
C TRP A 49 -33.24 -25.20 9.04
N ALA A 50 -32.87 -25.65 7.85
CA ALA A 50 -31.88 -26.68 7.64
C ALA A 50 -30.47 -26.10 7.75
N ILE A 51 -29.60 -26.81 8.45
CA ILE A 51 -28.22 -26.44 8.70
C ILE A 51 -27.32 -27.44 7.98
N PHE A 52 -26.50 -26.98 7.06
CA PHE A 52 -25.52 -27.79 6.34
C PHE A 52 -24.10 -27.34 6.70
N SER A 53 -23.23 -28.25 7.09
CA SER A 53 -21.82 -27.93 7.35
C SER A 53 -20.88 -29.05 6.94
N ARG A 54 -19.62 -28.72 6.65
CA ARG A 54 -18.54 -29.72 6.48
C ARG A 54 -17.60 -29.77 7.68
N GLN A 55 -17.57 -28.71 8.49
CA GLN A 55 -16.78 -28.56 9.72
C GLN A 55 -17.51 -27.64 10.71
N LYS A 56 -17.15 -27.68 11.99
CA LYS A 56 -17.76 -26.87 13.05
C LYS A 56 -17.35 -25.40 12.90
N GLY A 57 -18.29 -24.52 12.50
CA GLY A 57 -18.09 -23.06 12.41
C GLY A 57 -18.51 -22.42 11.09
N ALA A 58 -18.47 -23.17 9.98
CA ALA A 58 -19.03 -22.73 8.68
C ALA A 58 -20.29 -23.55 8.38
N SER A 59 -21.46 -22.94 8.58
CA SER A 59 -22.76 -23.58 8.35
C SER A 59 -23.63 -22.74 7.44
N TYR A 60 -24.20 -23.38 6.42
CA TYR A 60 -25.24 -22.81 5.58
C TYR A 60 -26.59 -23.04 6.27
N GLN A 61 -27.35 -21.97 6.49
CA GLN A 61 -28.67 -22.03 7.08
C GLN A 61 -29.69 -21.67 6.01
N ILE A 62 -30.62 -22.57 5.71
CA ILE A 62 -31.61 -22.36 4.67
C ILE A 62 -32.99 -22.67 5.27
N ALA A 63 -33.92 -21.72 5.16
CA ALA A 63 -35.29 -21.93 5.58
C ALA A 63 -35.94 -23.06 4.78
N LEU A 64 -36.74 -23.90 5.45
CA LEU A 64 -37.49 -24.95 4.76
C LEU A 64 -38.65 -24.33 3.96
N ASP A 65 -38.86 -24.84 2.74
CA ASP A 65 -40.06 -24.59 1.93
C ASP A 65 -40.78 -25.92 1.73
N ASP A 66 -42.02 -26.03 2.24
CA ASP A 66 -42.79 -27.29 2.28
C ASP A 66 -41.98 -28.50 2.79
N ASN A 67 -41.29 -28.31 3.93
CA ASN A 67 -40.37 -29.29 4.55
C ASN A 67 -39.20 -29.75 3.67
N LYS A 68 -38.93 -29.04 2.57
CA LYS A 68 -37.92 -29.38 1.58
C LYS A 68 -36.93 -28.25 1.42
N VAL A 69 -35.69 -28.60 1.08
CA VAL A 69 -34.62 -27.63 0.84
C VAL A 69 -33.60 -28.19 -0.14
N MET A 70 -33.03 -27.31 -0.97
CA MET A 70 -31.91 -27.67 -1.84
C MET A 70 -30.63 -27.81 -1.01
N ILE A 71 -29.83 -28.84 -1.26
CA ILE A 71 -28.52 -28.94 -0.62
C ILE A 71 -27.60 -27.88 -1.24
N PRO A 72 -26.90 -27.04 -0.44
CA PRO A 72 -25.97 -26.06 -1.00
C PRO A 72 -24.91 -26.72 -1.88
N ALA A 73 -24.71 -26.19 -3.09
CA ALA A 73 -23.69 -26.71 -3.99
C ALA A 73 -22.29 -26.67 -3.35
N GLU A 74 -22.06 -25.67 -2.50
CA GLU A 74 -20.84 -25.41 -1.72
C GLU A 74 -20.47 -26.57 -0.78
N VAL A 75 -21.46 -27.27 -0.22
CA VAL A 75 -21.19 -28.44 0.64
C VAL A 75 -21.02 -29.73 -0.17
N MET A 76 -21.43 -29.74 -1.44
CA MET A 76 -21.33 -30.88 -2.36
C MET A 76 -20.12 -30.80 -3.30
N GLN A 77 -19.38 -29.68 -3.34
CA GLN A 77 -18.28 -29.47 -4.29
C GLN A 77 -17.17 -30.51 -4.20
N LYS A 78 -16.87 -31.03 -3.01
CA LYS A 78 -15.78 -31.98 -2.77
C LYS A 78 -16.29 -33.23 -2.08
N ARG A 79 -15.72 -34.39 -2.43
CA ARG A 79 -15.96 -35.65 -1.70
C ARG A 79 -15.71 -35.49 -0.20
N GLY A 80 -16.44 -36.23 0.63
CA GLY A 80 -16.29 -36.24 2.08
C GLY A 80 -17.62 -36.11 2.81
N TYR A 81 -17.59 -35.77 4.09
CA TYR A 81 -18.80 -35.70 4.89
C TYR A 81 -19.46 -34.32 4.85
N VAL A 82 -20.79 -34.35 4.85
CA VAL A 82 -21.68 -33.21 5.12
C VAL A 82 -22.52 -33.56 6.33
N TYR A 83 -22.65 -32.58 7.22
CA TYR A 83 -23.42 -32.65 8.45
C TYR A 83 -24.71 -31.85 8.26
N ILE A 84 -25.84 -32.50 8.52
CA ILE A 84 -27.19 -31.96 8.31
C ILE A 84 -27.89 -31.86 9.66
N GLY A 85 -28.43 -30.70 9.99
CA GLY A 85 -29.20 -30.45 11.20
C GLY A 85 -30.43 -29.57 10.93
N LEU A 86 -31.29 -29.43 11.94
CA LEU A 86 -32.40 -28.49 11.95
C LEU A 86 -32.27 -27.54 13.14
N MET A 87 -32.70 -26.31 12.94
CA MET A 87 -32.90 -25.30 13.98
C MET A 87 -34.25 -24.64 13.76
N ALA A 88 -34.97 -24.35 14.84
CA ALA A 88 -36.21 -23.58 14.83
C ALA A 88 -36.21 -22.57 15.98
N THR A 89 -36.86 -21.44 15.77
CA THR A 89 -37.08 -20.41 16.80
C THR A 89 -38.40 -19.67 16.59
N ASP A 90 -39.06 -19.29 17.67
CA ASP A 90 -40.23 -18.40 17.69
C ASP A 90 -39.88 -16.98 18.22
N GLY A 91 -38.59 -16.72 18.46
CA GLY A 91 -38.08 -15.49 19.07
C GLY A 91 -37.83 -15.57 20.59
N GLU A 92 -38.46 -16.52 21.28
CA GLU A 92 -38.30 -16.74 22.73
C GLU A 92 -37.66 -18.11 23.04
N ASN A 93 -37.96 -19.13 22.23
CA ASN A 93 -37.53 -20.51 22.39
C ASN A 93 -36.71 -20.96 21.18
N VAL A 94 -35.61 -21.68 21.43
CA VAL A 94 -34.77 -22.27 20.38
C VAL A 94 -34.80 -23.80 20.50
N GLN A 95 -35.08 -24.48 19.39
CA GLN A 95 -35.04 -25.94 19.30
C GLN A 95 -34.08 -26.38 18.20
N THR A 96 -33.20 -27.34 18.52
CA THR A 96 -32.22 -27.89 17.59
C THR A 96 -32.33 -29.41 17.50
N SER A 97 -31.92 -29.98 16.37
CA SER A 97 -31.84 -31.44 16.19
C SER A 97 -30.45 -31.99 16.48
N SER A 98 -30.33 -33.31 16.59
CA SER A 98 -29.08 -34.04 16.39
C SER A 98 -28.55 -33.77 14.99
N VAL A 99 -27.24 -33.94 14.82
CA VAL A 99 -26.58 -33.81 13.51
C VAL A 99 -26.52 -35.17 12.83
N LEU A 100 -26.98 -35.21 11.57
CA LEU A 100 -26.90 -36.39 10.71
C LEU A 100 -25.71 -36.26 9.76
N GLN A 101 -24.85 -37.28 9.71
CA GLN A 101 -23.67 -37.31 8.85
C GLN A 101 -23.99 -38.06 7.55
N TYR A 102 -23.80 -37.41 6.41
CA TYR A 102 -23.99 -37.97 5.08
C TYR A 102 -22.69 -37.91 4.26
N SER A 103 -22.41 -38.92 3.44
CA SER A 103 -21.16 -39.05 2.69
C SER A 103 -21.37 -38.69 1.21
N ILE A 104 -20.73 -37.61 0.77
CA ILE A 104 -20.63 -37.22 -0.64
C ILE A 104 -19.51 -38.04 -1.31
N ARG A 105 -19.85 -38.74 -2.38
CA ARG A 105 -18.93 -39.58 -3.17
C ARG A 105 -18.13 -38.72 -4.16
N GLN A 106 -17.06 -39.28 -4.72
CA GLN A 106 -16.27 -38.60 -5.77
C GLN A 106 -17.01 -38.66 -7.10
N GLY A 107 -17.39 -37.50 -7.65
CA GLY A 107 -17.94 -37.39 -9.01
C GLY A 107 -16.86 -37.45 -10.10
N ALA A 108 -17.31 -37.64 -11.34
CA ALA A 108 -16.46 -37.95 -12.49
C ALA A 108 -15.76 -36.73 -13.12
N ALA A 109 -16.22 -35.51 -12.84
CA ALA A 109 -15.70 -34.29 -13.43
C ALA A 109 -14.73 -33.56 -12.47
N ASN A 110 -13.48 -33.33 -12.89
CA ASN A 110 -12.55 -32.41 -12.24
C ASN A 110 -12.92 -30.97 -12.63
N VAL A 111 -13.98 -30.41 -12.05
CA VAL A 111 -14.38 -29.01 -12.30
C VAL A 111 -14.18 -28.22 -11.02
N ASP A 112 -13.14 -27.37 -11.01
CA ASP A 112 -12.77 -26.52 -9.86
C ASP A 112 -13.58 -25.22 -9.77
N THR A 113 -14.59 -25.04 -10.63
CA THR A 113 -15.49 -23.87 -10.61
C THR A 113 -16.95 -24.31 -10.63
N ILE A 114 -17.64 -24.09 -9.51
CA ILE A 114 -19.08 -24.33 -9.37
C ILE A 114 -19.73 -22.97 -9.14
N ALA A 115 -20.79 -22.67 -9.90
CA ALA A 115 -21.56 -21.45 -9.70
C ALA A 115 -22.18 -21.45 -8.28
N PRO A 116 -22.10 -20.34 -7.53
CA PRO A 116 -22.71 -20.26 -6.21
C PRO A 116 -24.22 -20.54 -6.31
N SER A 117 -24.79 -21.14 -5.27
CA SER A 117 -26.22 -21.47 -5.25
C SER A 117 -27.07 -20.20 -5.49
N PRO A 118 -28.09 -20.24 -6.38
CA PRO A 118 -28.87 -19.05 -6.77
C PRO A 118 -29.44 -18.23 -5.62
N ASN A 119 -29.73 -18.87 -4.48
CA ASN A 119 -30.37 -18.26 -3.32
C ASN A 119 -29.42 -17.40 -2.47
N ILE A 120 -28.11 -17.67 -2.50
CA ILE A 120 -27.13 -16.88 -1.73
C ILE A 120 -27.00 -15.48 -2.32
N TYR A 121 -27.01 -15.36 -3.65
CA TYR A 121 -26.88 -14.06 -4.31
C TYR A 121 -28.10 -13.18 -4.06
N GLU A 122 -29.31 -13.72 -4.13
CA GLU A 122 -30.54 -12.97 -3.84
C GLU A 122 -30.66 -12.59 -2.35
N GLN A 123 -30.22 -13.46 -1.44
CA GLN A 123 -30.17 -13.17 0.00
C GLN A 123 -29.11 -12.10 0.33
N PHE A 124 -27.92 -12.17 -0.28
CA PHE A 124 -26.90 -11.13 -0.14
C PHE A 124 -27.35 -9.79 -0.70
N LEU A 125 -28.07 -9.78 -1.82
CA LEU A 125 -28.62 -8.56 -2.39
C LEU A 125 -29.73 -7.97 -1.50
N ALA A 126 -30.62 -8.80 -0.96
CA ALA A 126 -31.66 -8.35 -0.04
C ALA A 126 -31.07 -7.82 1.27
N ASP A 127 -30.05 -8.48 1.82
CA ASP A 127 -29.34 -8.02 3.01
C ASP A 127 -28.55 -6.74 2.72
N LEU A 128 -27.89 -6.65 1.55
CA LEU A 128 -27.18 -5.44 1.12
C LEU A 128 -28.14 -4.26 0.94
N ASP A 129 -29.31 -4.47 0.36
CA ASP A 129 -30.34 -3.44 0.22
C ASP A 129 -30.87 -3.00 1.58
N ALA A 130 -31.11 -3.94 2.50
CA ALA A 130 -31.53 -3.63 3.87
C ALA A 130 -30.44 -2.87 4.66
N TYR A 131 -29.16 -3.22 4.47
CA TYR A 131 -28.04 -2.50 5.06
C TYR A 131 -27.85 -1.11 4.45
N GLN A 132 -28.03 -0.96 3.13
CA GLN A 132 -27.97 0.32 2.45
C GLN A 132 -29.12 1.24 2.89
N GLU A 133 -30.33 0.70 3.09
CA GLU A 133 -31.46 1.45 3.62
C GLU A 133 -31.23 1.86 5.09
N ALA A 134 -30.68 0.98 5.92
CA ALA A 134 -30.30 1.30 7.31
C ALA A 134 -29.19 2.36 7.39
N ILE A 135 -28.17 2.27 6.52
CA ILE A 135 -27.10 3.27 6.42
C ILE A 135 -27.64 4.59 5.89
N HIS A 136 -28.53 4.57 4.90
CA HIS A 136 -29.18 5.77 4.39
C HIS A 136 -30.00 6.46 5.49
N ASN A 137 -30.81 5.71 6.24
CA ASN A 137 -31.59 6.22 7.37
C ASN A 137 -30.69 6.82 8.47
N LEU A 138 -29.53 6.21 8.74
CA LEU A 138 -28.52 6.73 9.67
C LEU A 138 -27.79 7.99 9.15
N GLN A 139 -27.57 8.09 7.84
CA GLN A 139 -26.94 9.25 7.20
C GLN A 139 -27.91 10.43 7.05
N THR A 140 -29.22 10.17 7.00
CA THR A 140 -30.28 11.19 6.94
C THR A 140 -30.82 11.58 8.32
N LEU A 141 -30.23 11.09 9.41
CA LEU A 141 -30.64 11.47 10.77
C LEU A 141 -30.49 12.99 10.94
N ALA A 142 -31.62 13.69 10.88
CA ALA A 142 -31.65 15.11 11.17
C ALA A 142 -31.64 15.28 12.70
N ALA A 143 -30.74 16.11 13.20
CA ALA A 143 -30.79 16.56 14.58
C ALA A 143 -31.32 17.98 14.61
N THR A 144 -32.29 18.24 15.51
CA THR A 144 -32.74 19.60 15.81
C THR A 144 -32.45 19.90 17.27
N ALA A 145 -32.09 21.14 17.56
CA ALA A 145 -31.80 21.58 18.92
C ALA A 145 -32.56 22.86 19.24
N GLU A 146 -33.16 22.92 20.42
CA GLU A 146 -33.73 24.14 20.98
C GLU A 146 -33.00 24.57 22.25
N THR A 147 -32.99 25.87 22.50
CA THR A 147 -32.48 26.43 23.75
C THR A 147 -33.59 26.49 24.79
N LEU A 148 -33.44 25.70 25.86
CA LEU A 148 -34.38 25.69 26.98
C LEU A 148 -34.15 26.86 27.94
N PRO A 149 -35.17 27.26 28.73
CA PRO A 149 -35.00 28.25 29.79
C PRO A 149 -33.91 27.85 30.80
N ALA A 150 -33.23 28.85 31.35
CA ALA A 150 -32.21 28.64 32.38
C ALA A 150 -32.79 27.93 33.61
N GLY A 151 -32.09 26.90 34.11
CA GLY A 151 -32.53 26.05 35.23
C GLY A 151 -33.39 24.86 34.84
N SER A 152 -33.67 24.64 33.55
CA SER A 152 -34.31 23.40 33.06
C SER A 152 -33.29 22.27 32.94
N ASP A 153 -33.73 21.01 33.08
CA ASP A 153 -32.89 19.85 32.78
C ASP A 153 -32.68 19.72 31.27
N ALA A 154 -31.52 19.18 30.86
CA ALA A 154 -31.29 18.84 29.47
C ALA A 154 -32.20 17.68 29.05
N THR A 155 -32.76 17.77 27.84
CA THR A 155 -33.66 16.73 27.30
C THR A 155 -33.11 16.18 25.99
N ALA A 156 -33.32 14.88 25.77
CA ALA A 156 -33.05 14.22 24.50
C ALA A 156 -34.22 13.26 24.19
N SER A 157 -34.82 13.41 23.03
CA SER A 157 -35.87 12.52 22.52
C SER A 157 -35.61 12.13 21.08
N PHE A 158 -36.05 10.93 20.71
CA PHE A 158 -35.99 10.44 19.35
C PHE A 158 -37.41 10.14 18.90
N ASP A 159 -37.90 10.93 17.94
CA ASP A 159 -39.24 10.77 17.38
C ASP A 159 -39.18 10.93 15.86
N ASN A 160 -39.88 10.05 15.14
CA ASN A 160 -40.00 10.07 13.68
C ASN A 160 -38.68 10.25 12.88
N GLY A 161 -37.57 9.67 13.37
CA GLY A 161 -36.27 9.74 12.70
C GLY A 161 -35.48 11.02 12.94
N VAL A 162 -35.93 11.89 13.85
CA VAL A 162 -35.26 13.13 14.25
C VAL A 162 -34.79 13.03 15.69
N LEU A 163 -33.52 13.36 15.93
CA LEU A 163 -33.00 13.53 17.29
C LEU A 163 -33.27 14.97 17.75
N GLU A 164 -34.10 15.12 18.78
CA GLU A 164 -34.44 16.42 19.36
C GLU A 164 -33.66 16.64 20.65
N LEU A 165 -32.89 17.74 20.70
CA LEU A 165 -32.06 18.11 21.85
C LEU A 165 -32.55 19.41 22.50
N GLY A 166 -32.89 19.35 23.77
CA GLY A 166 -33.17 20.54 24.58
C GLY A 166 -31.94 20.92 25.40
N ILE A 167 -31.30 22.03 25.04
CA ILE A 167 -30.06 22.50 25.68
C ILE A 167 -30.40 23.65 26.64
N PRO A 168 -30.24 23.49 27.96
CA PRO A 168 -30.50 24.57 28.91
C PRO A 168 -29.60 25.77 28.66
N LYS A 169 -30.21 26.96 28.59
CA LYS A 169 -29.45 28.21 28.57
C LYS A 169 -28.67 28.34 29.87
N GLY A 170 -27.36 28.46 29.80
CA GLY A 170 -26.53 28.80 30.96
C GLY A 170 -26.94 30.17 31.54
N ASP A 171 -26.85 30.32 32.86
CA ASP A 171 -27.04 31.62 33.50
C ASP A 171 -26.07 32.63 32.89
N THR A 172 -26.59 33.81 32.53
CA THR A 172 -25.72 34.89 32.06
C THR A 172 -24.86 35.33 33.24
N GLY A 173 -23.55 35.12 33.13
CA GLY A 173 -22.59 35.62 34.11
C GLY A 173 -22.72 37.13 34.30
N ALA A 174 -22.29 37.63 35.46
CA ALA A 174 -22.29 39.08 35.72
C ALA A 174 -21.56 39.82 34.59
N THR A 175 -22.13 40.94 34.13
CA THR A 175 -21.51 41.79 33.11
C THR A 175 -20.09 42.15 33.55
N GLY A 176 -19.09 41.70 32.78
CA GLY A 176 -17.69 42.01 33.02
C GLY A 176 -17.41 43.51 32.85
N ASN A 177 -16.35 44.01 33.50
CA ASN A 177 -15.89 45.38 33.26
C ASN A 177 -15.29 45.46 31.86
N GLY A 178 -15.90 46.27 30.98
CA GLY A 178 -15.43 46.47 29.61
C GLY A 178 -14.11 47.25 29.56
N ILE A 179 -13.41 47.15 28.43
CA ILE A 179 -12.26 48.02 28.13
C ILE A 179 -12.80 49.32 27.53
N GLN A 180 -12.49 50.44 28.16
CA GLN A 180 -12.81 51.79 27.66
C GLN A 180 -11.81 52.26 26.61
N SER A 181 -10.51 52.05 26.84
CA SER A 181 -9.45 52.45 25.91
C SER A 181 -8.17 51.65 26.12
N ILE A 182 -7.37 51.52 25.06
CA ILE A 182 -5.98 51.04 25.13
C ILE A 182 -5.10 52.10 24.50
N THR A 183 -4.14 52.63 25.25
CA THR A 183 -3.29 53.74 24.81
C THR A 183 -1.83 53.38 25.01
N LYS A 184 -0.99 53.57 23.98
CA LYS A 184 0.46 53.47 24.12
C LYS A 184 0.96 54.61 25.00
N THR A 185 1.62 54.27 26.11
CA THR A 185 2.07 55.24 27.12
C THR A 185 3.58 55.42 27.15
N SER A 186 4.36 54.48 26.61
CA SER A 186 5.81 54.67 26.46
C SER A 186 6.41 53.73 25.41
N THR A 187 7.63 54.04 24.99
CA THR A 187 8.50 53.19 24.17
C THR A 187 9.88 53.15 24.83
N SER A 188 10.47 51.97 24.93
CA SER A 188 11.87 51.79 25.34
C SER A 188 12.53 50.68 24.50
N GLY A 189 13.46 51.06 23.63
CA GLY A 189 14.03 50.13 22.66
C GLY A 189 12.96 49.56 21.73
N SER A 190 12.92 48.23 21.59
CA SER A 190 11.88 47.50 20.85
C SER A 190 10.61 47.26 21.66
N VAL A 191 10.55 47.68 22.94
CA VAL A 191 9.42 47.40 23.83
C VAL A 191 8.51 48.63 23.95
N ASP A 192 7.25 48.46 23.56
CA ASP A 192 6.18 49.43 23.72
C ASP A 192 5.32 49.10 24.95
N THR A 193 4.99 50.09 25.79
CA THR A 193 4.06 49.90 26.91
C THR A 193 2.71 50.49 26.59
N TYR A 194 1.64 49.71 26.81
CA TYR A 194 0.25 50.10 26.62
C TYR A 194 -0.49 50.08 27.96
N THR A 195 -1.31 51.10 28.19
CA THR A 195 -2.23 51.19 29.32
C THR A 195 -3.65 50.91 28.87
N ILE A 196 -4.30 49.94 29.52
CA ILE A 196 -5.72 49.64 29.37
C ILE A 196 -6.48 50.40 30.45
N THR A 197 -7.48 51.18 30.05
CA THR A 197 -8.47 51.79 30.96
C THR A 197 -9.77 51.01 30.86
N PHE A 198 -10.29 50.55 31.99
CA PHE A 198 -11.56 49.84 32.06
C PHE A 198 -12.73 50.83 32.22
N THR A 199 -13.95 50.41 31.88
CA THR A 199 -15.16 51.24 31.99
C THR A 199 -15.49 51.68 33.41
N ASN A 200 -14.93 51.02 34.44
CA ASN A 200 -15.04 51.40 35.84
C ASN A 200 -13.96 52.40 36.31
N GLY A 201 -13.07 52.84 35.41
CA GLY A 201 -11.99 53.78 35.68
C GLY A 201 -10.69 53.16 36.22
N SER A 202 -10.65 51.85 36.51
CA SER A 202 -9.37 51.20 36.86
C SER A 202 -8.47 51.05 35.63
N THR A 203 -7.18 50.87 35.84
CA THR A 203 -6.19 50.73 34.76
C THR A 203 -5.25 49.55 34.97
N THR A 204 -4.75 48.96 33.89
CA THR A 204 -3.62 48.01 33.91
C THR A 204 -2.67 48.28 32.75
N THR A 205 -1.45 47.76 32.80
CA THR A 205 -0.43 47.95 31.75
C THR A 205 0.06 46.63 31.20
N PHE A 206 0.37 46.58 29.91
CA PHE A 206 1.08 45.46 29.28
C PHE A 206 2.15 45.99 28.32
N THR A 207 3.14 45.15 28.03
CA THR A 207 4.25 45.48 27.13
C THR A 207 4.21 44.63 25.86
N VAL A 208 4.55 45.23 24.72
CA VAL A 208 4.70 44.57 23.42
C VAL A 208 6.15 44.72 22.98
N THR A 209 6.86 43.61 22.81
CA THR A 209 8.20 43.62 22.20
C THR A 209 8.06 43.46 20.69
N ASN A 210 8.43 44.49 19.94
CA ASN A 210 8.48 44.43 18.49
C ASN A 210 9.66 43.53 18.05
N GLY A 211 9.42 42.66 17.06
CA GLY A 211 10.46 41.82 16.49
C GLY A 211 11.51 42.66 15.77
N GLU A 212 12.79 42.40 16.03
CA GLU A 212 13.90 42.91 15.24
C GLU A 212 14.13 41.92 14.09
N VAL A 213 13.75 42.28 12.86
CA VAL A 213 14.06 41.45 11.69
C VAL A 213 15.53 41.64 11.39
N THR A 214 16.31 40.58 11.51
CA THR A 214 17.75 40.65 11.23
C THR A 214 17.99 40.61 9.72
N GLU A 215 19.06 41.25 9.25
CA GLU A 215 19.46 41.23 7.84
C GLU A 215 19.69 39.79 7.33
N ALA A 216 20.05 38.87 8.22
CA ALA A 216 20.20 37.44 7.91
C ALA A 216 18.86 36.73 7.62
N GLU A 217 17.79 37.04 8.36
CA GLU A 217 16.45 36.48 8.12
C GLU A 217 15.82 37.05 6.85
N LEU A 218 16.14 38.30 6.50
CA LEU A 218 15.73 38.90 5.23
C LEU A 218 16.43 38.22 4.05
N ASN A 219 17.74 37.92 4.18
CA ASN A 219 18.51 37.29 3.12
C ASN A 219 18.09 35.83 2.86
N SER A 220 17.68 35.06 3.88
CA SER A 220 17.24 33.66 3.65
C SER A 220 15.93 33.57 2.85
N VAL A 221 15.02 34.54 3.04
CA VAL A 221 13.78 34.65 2.26
C VAL A 221 14.09 35.05 0.82
N ILE A 222 15.07 35.96 0.61
CA ILE A 222 15.52 36.36 -0.73
C ILE A 222 16.12 35.17 -1.47
N ASP A 223 17.02 34.39 -0.84
CA ASP A 223 17.67 33.23 -1.46
C ASP A 223 16.65 32.14 -1.88
N SER A 224 15.62 31.90 -1.06
CA SER A 224 14.55 30.94 -1.39
C SER A 224 13.73 31.37 -2.60
N LEU A 225 13.47 32.68 -2.75
CA LEU A 225 12.73 33.23 -3.87
C LEU A 225 13.58 33.21 -5.16
N GLU A 226 14.88 33.41 -5.06
CA GLU A 226 15.79 33.34 -6.21
C GLU A 226 15.88 31.92 -6.81
N PHE A 227 15.75 30.87 -6.00
CA PHE A 227 15.75 29.48 -6.48
C PHE A 227 14.50 29.14 -7.29
N GLU A 228 13.31 29.47 -6.78
CA GLU A 228 12.02 29.25 -7.49
C GLU A 228 11.93 30.05 -8.79
N ILE A 229 12.48 31.27 -8.80
CA ILE A 229 12.50 32.13 -9.99
C ILE A 229 13.41 31.55 -11.09
N ASN A 230 14.54 30.93 -10.73
CA ASN A 230 15.49 30.37 -11.70
C ASN A 230 14.95 29.11 -12.42
N ASP A 231 14.11 28.32 -11.75
CA ASP A 231 13.52 27.11 -12.34
C ASP A 231 12.43 27.46 -13.37
N LEU A 232 11.63 28.48 -13.09
CA LEU A 232 10.62 29.03 -14.01
C LEU A 232 11.23 29.75 -15.23
N TYR A 233 12.47 30.22 -15.13
CA TYR A 233 13.12 30.98 -16.20
C TYR A 233 13.59 30.10 -17.38
N ASN A 234 13.86 28.81 -17.22
CA ASN A 234 14.60 28.06 -18.25
C ASN A 234 13.77 27.43 -19.39
N GLN A 235 12.43 27.54 -19.42
CA GLN A 235 11.61 26.83 -20.42
C GLN A 235 11.09 27.67 -21.61
N GLU A 236 11.35 28.98 -21.72
CA GLU A 236 10.59 29.81 -22.68
C GLU A 236 11.39 30.97 -23.34
N TYR A 237 12.63 30.70 -23.80
CA TYR A 237 13.47 31.69 -24.49
C TYR A 237 13.77 31.31 -25.95
N ALA A 238 13.45 32.21 -26.89
CA ALA A 238 13.95 32.15 -28.25
C ALA A 238 15.38 32.71 -28.29
N LYS A 239 16.34 31.86 -28.67
CA LYS A 239 17.78 32.17 -28.67
C LYS A 239 18.27 32.50 -30.08
N GLU A 240 18.74 33.73 -30.29
CA GLU A 240 19.34 34.17 -31.56
C GLU A 240 20.86 34.31 -31.37
N VAL A 241 21.66 33.71 -32.27
CA VAL A 241 23.13 33.64 -32.17
C VAL A 241 23.77 34.26 -33.42
N ALA A 242 24.53 35.36 -33.28
CA ALA A 242 25.41 35.86 -34.36
C ALA A 242 26.77 35.17 -34.30
N SER A 243 27.19 34.56 -35.40
CA SER A 243 28.42 33.78 -35.50
C SER A 243 29.68 34.56 -35.92
N SER A 244 29.61 35.85 -36.27
CA SER A 244 30.75 36.81 -36.25
C SER A 244 30.40 38.17 -36.88
N GLY A 245 31.02 39.25 -36.37
CA GLY A 245 30.95 40.62 -36.94
C GLY A 245 29.92 41.55 -36.29
N ASN A 246 30.01 42.85 -36.59
CA ASN A 246 29.06 43.87 -36.12
C ASN A 246 27.68 43.58 -36.72
N THR A 247 26.77 43.06 -35.91
CA THR A 247 25.47 42.58 -36.37
C THR A 247 24.37 43.38 -35.71
N TRP A 248 23.41 43.82 -36.52
CA TRP A 248 22.23 44.55 -36.09
C TRP A 248 21.03 43.61 -36.11
N PHE A 249 20.33 43.48 -34.99
CA PHE A 249 19.09 42.72 -34.89
C PHE A 249 17.92 43.69 -34.73
N SER A 250 16.86 43.52 -35.51
CA SER A 250 15.64 44.32 -35.39
C SER A 250 14.46 43.44 -34.98
N PHE A 251 13.80 43.80 -33.89
CA PHE A 251 12.59 43.14 -33.41
C PHE A 251 11.41 44.09 -33.51
N ASN A 252 10.33 43.65 -34.16
CA ASN A 252 9.09 44.41 -34.17
C ASN A 252 8.50 44.44 -32.76
N ILE A 253 8.08 45.60 -32.28
CA ILE A 253 7.50 45.76 -30.95
C ILE A 253 6.07 46.27 -31.02
N THR A 254 5.28 45.92 -30.01
CA THR A 254 3.88 46.32 -29.84
C THR A 254 3.76 47.21 -28.61
N LEU A 255 3.08 48.35 -28.76
CA LEU A 255 2.85 49.30 -27.68
C LEU A 255 2.10 48.63 -26.51
N GLY A 256 2.58 48.84 -25.28
CA GLY A 256 1.94 48.29 -24.08
C GLY A 256 2.30 46.84 -23.73
N LYS A 257 3.19 46.19 -24.48
CA LYS A 257 3.77 44.88 -24.12
C LYS A 257 5.16 45.06 -23.49
N THR A 258 5.49 44.23 -22.50
CA THR A 258 6.82 44.22 -21.85
C THR A 258 7.74 43.24 -22.57
N TYR A 259 9.00 43.64 -22.78
CA TYR A 259 10.04 42.85 -23.42
C TYR A 259 11.22 42.69 -22.49
N VAL A 260 11.80 41.49 -22.44
CA VAL A 260 12.99 41.19 -21.62
C VAL A 260 14.12 40.73 -22.53
N PHE A 261 15.27 41.39 -22.41
CA PHE A 261 16.48 41.10 -23.18
C PHE A 261 17.59 40.65 -22.23
N LYS A 262 18.16 39.46 -22.46
CA LYS A 262 19.31 38.96 -21.71
C LYS A 262 20.55 38.92 -22.61
N ASN A 263 21.62 39.57 -22.18
CA ASN A 263 22.90 39.48 -22.89
C ASN A 263 23.65 38.22 -22.46
N THR A 264 23.62 37.17 -23.30
CA THR A 264 24.35 35.93 -23.07
C THR A 264 25.73 35.93 -23.75
N SER A 265 26.15 37.05 -24.34
CA SER A 265 27.47 37.20 -24.97
C SER A 265 28.54 37.65 -23.97
N THR A 266 29.81 37.48 -24.33
CA THR A 266 30.97 37.93 -23.53
C THR A 266 31.30 39.41 -23.71
N SER A 267 30.56 40.14 -24.57
CA SER A 267 30.80 41.55 -24.86
C SER A 267 29.58 42.42 -24.52
N ALA A 268 29.79 43.70 -24.26
CA ALA A 268 28.71 44.61 -23.90
C ALA A 268 27.89 45.00 -25.14
N VAL A 269 26.57 45.11 -24.99
CA VAL A 269 25.63 45.23 -26.12
C VAL A 269 24.72 46.45 -25.95
N MET A 270 24.48 47.17 -27.04
CA MET A 270 23.63 48.37 -27.04
C MET A 270 22.22 48.03 -27.53
N VAL A 271 21.22 48.59 -26.87
CA VAL A 271 19.81 48.50 -27.28
C VAL A 271 19.31 49.92 -27.58
N ALA A 272 18.71 50.12 -28.75
CA ALA A 272 18.13 51.39 -29.17
C ALA A 272 16.74 51.18 -29.79
N HIS A 273 15.88 52.20 -29.83
CA HIS A 273 14.63 52.17 -30.61
C HIS A 273 14.74 53.02 -31.88
N THR A 274 13.88 52.75 -32.85
CA THR A 274 13.69 53.59 -34.05
C THR A 274 12.32 54.25 -34.04
N LEU A 275 12.29 55.57 -34.24
CA LEU A 275 11.07 56.37 -34.39
C LEU A 275 10.88 56.76 -35.85
N ALA A 276 9.70 56.50 -36.41
CA ALA A 276 9.36 56.90 -37.78
C ALA A 276 8.93 58.37 -37.81
N GLN A 277 9.62 59.20 -38.62
CA GLN A 277 9.16 60.56 -38.98
C GLN A 277 8.53 60.56 -40.38
N PRO A 278 7.61 61.50 -40.70
CA PRO A 278 6.94 61.57 -42.00
C PRO A 278 7.85 61.83 -43.21
N SER A 279 9.13 62.15 -43.01
CA SER A 279 10.07 62.58 -44.05
C SER A 279 10.98 61.49 -44.63
N GLY A 280 10.74 60.21 -44.32
CA GLY A 280 11.36 59.08 -45.05
C GLY A 280 12.82 58.74 -44.70
N TYR A 281 13.34 59.20 -43.57
CA TYR A 281 14.61 58.73 -43.01
C TYR A 281 14.43 58.38 -41.52
N ASP A 282 14.85 57.18 -41.12
CA ASP A 282 14.80 56.70 -39.74
C ASP A 282 15.98 57.27 -38.94
N TYR A 283 15.70 57.86 -37.77
CA TYR A 283 16.72 58.32 -36.83
C TYR A 283 16.81 57.35 -35.65
N ILE A 284 18.03 56.96 -35.26
CA ILE A 284 18.28 56.14 -34.06
C ILE A 284 18.44 57.11 -32.88
N GLU A 285 17.48 57.11 -31.97
CA GLU A 285 17.58 57.86 -30.72
C GLU A 285 18.02 56.89 -29.60
N GLN A 286 19.10 57.24 -28.89
CA GLN A 286 19.68 56.38 -27.86
C GLN A 286 18.82 56.46 -26.59
N ILE A 287 18.15 55.37 -26.22
CA ILE A 287 17.42 55.30 -24.94
C ILE A 287 18.39 54.90 -23.84
N GLY A 288 18.92 55.89 -23.12
CA GLY A 288 19.68 55.65 -21.90
C GLY A 288 21.14 55.26 -22.15
N THR A 289 22.01 55.89 -21.36
CA THR A 289 23.46 55.67 -21.41
C THR A 289 23.83 54.41 -20.66
N GLY A 290 23.93 53.27 -21.34
CA GLY A 290 24.50 52.07 -20.72
C GLY A 290 24.55 50.87 -21.64
N SER A 291 25.75 50.42 -21.98
CA SER A 291 25.99 49.11 -22.57
C SER A 291 25.46 48.02 -21.62
N ILE A 292 24.68 47.06 -22.10
CA ILE A 292 24.29 45.89 -21.31
C ILE A 292 25.52 44.99 -21.19
N LEU A 293 26.10 44.90 -19.99
CA LEU A 293 27.24 44.05 -19.73
C LEU A 293 26.91 42.55 -19.89
N PRO A 294 27.91 41.70 -20.19
CA PRO A 294 27.74 40.25 -20.22
C PRO A 294 27.00 39.70 -19.00
N GLY A 295 25.98 38.87 -19.21
CA GLY A 295 25.19 38.24 -18.15
C GLY A 295 24.04 39.08 -17.61
N ASN A 296 23.96 40.38 -17.94
CA ASN A 296 22.91 41.25 -17.43
C ASN A 296 21.62 41.18 -18.27
N THR A 297 20.49 41.39 -17.60
CA THR A 297 19.15 41.43 -18.18
C THR A 297 18.60 42.86 -18.14
N VAL A 298 17.93 43.27 -19.21
CA VAL A 298 17.21 44.56 -19.28
C VAL A 298 15.75 44.32 -19.63
N ILE A 299 14.87 44.99 -18.90
CA ILE A 299 13.43 45.00 -19.12
C ILE A 299 13.07 46.30 -19.83
N PHE A 300 12.37 46.20 -20.95
CA PHE A 300 11.93 47.34 -21.73
C PHE A 300 10.41 47.34 -21.92
N VAL A 301 9.78 48.47 -21.63
CA VAL A 301 8.36 48.72 -21.88
C VAL A 301 8.27 49.93 -22.83
N PRO A 302 7.80 49.76 -24.07
CA PRO A 302 7.66 50.88 -24.99
C PRO A 302 6.57 51.83 -24.48
N THR A 303 6.94 53.08 -24.22
CA THR A 303 6.01 54.15 -23.78
C THR A 303 5.52 55.04 -24.92
N ILE A 304 6.09 54.88 -26.12
CA ILE A 304 5.71 55.56 -27.36
C ILE A 304 5.69 54.54 -28.51
N GLU A 305 4.92 54.84 -29.56
CA GLU A 305 4.70 53.97 -30.72
C GLU A 305 5.99 53.88 -31.58
N ALA A 306 6.94 53.05 -31.14
CA ALA A 306 8.14 52.71 -31.89
C ALA A 306 7.89 51.43 -32.71
N LYS A 307 8.41 51.37 -33.95
CA LYS A 307 8.17 50.22 -34.84
C LYS A 307 9.06 49.01 -34.51
N ALA A 308 10.29 49.26 -34.10
CA ALA A 308 11.25 48.20 -33.78
C ALA A 308 12.27 48.62 -32.70
N ILE A 309 12.74 47.63 -31.95
CA ILE A 309 13.94 47.71 -31.11
C ILE A 309 15.09 47.13 -31.90
N VAL A 310 16.21 47.86 -31.89
CA VAL A 310 17.43 47.51 -32.59
C VAL A 310 18.52 47.21 -31.56
N VAL A 311 19.12 46.03 -31.65
CA VAL A 311 20.20 45.58 -30.75
C VAL A 311 21.50 45.48 -31.53
N TYR A 312 22.56 46.11 -31.01
CA TYR A 312 23.88 46.18 -31.62
C TYR A 312 24.95 45.50 -30.77
N SER A 313 25.67 44.56 -31.36
CA SER A 313 26.84 43.89 -30.79
C SER A 313 28.11 44.26 -31.55
N ASN A 314 29.16 44.69 -30.83
CA ASN A 314 30.53 44.79 -31.36
C ASN A 314 31.24 43.43 -31.18
N GLY A 315 30.94 42.45 -32.05
CA GLY A 315 31.55 41.11 -32.01
C GLY A 315 30.54 39.96 -32.07
N ALA A 316 31.04 38.71 -32.06
CA ALA A 316 30.21 37.51 -31.99
C ALA A 316 29.42 37.49 -30.68
N GLY A 317 28.09 37.46 -30.76
CA GLY A 317 27.22 37.57 -29.60
C GLY A 317 25.92 36.80 -29.78
N SER A 318 25.39 36.27 -28.67
CA SER A 318 24.06 35.64 -28.61
C SER A 318 23.17 36.43 -27.67
N PHE A 319 21.87 36.47 -27.98
CA PHE A 319 20.86 37.16 -27.19
C PHE A 319 19.61 36.30 -27.10
N GLU A 320 18.94 36.40 -25.96
CA GLU A 320 17.64 35.80 -25.72
C GLU A 320 16.62 36.92 -25.49
N VAL A 321 15.52 36.86 -26.24
CA VAL A 321 14.44 37.86 -26.18
C VAL A 321 13.14 37.16 -25.85
N LYS A 322 12.45 37.65 -24.81
CA LYS A 322 11.09 37.22 -24.46
C LYS A 322 10.12 38.38 -24.73
N ALA A 323 9.13 38.12 -25.58
CA ALA A 323 8.06 39.04 -25.94
C ALA A 323 6.70 38.49 -25.49
N ASN A 324 5.75 39.39 -25.21
CA ASN A 324 4.34 39.11 -24.93
C ASN A 324 4.02 38.41 -23.60
N LEU A 325 3.85 39.21 -22.54
CA LEU A 325 3.05 38.79 -21.39
C LEU A 325 1.98 39.85 -21.13
N THR A 326 0.72 39.55 -21.46
CA THR A 326 -0.40 40.14 -20.71
C THR A 326 -0.90 39.09 -19.72
N LEU A 327 -1.27 39.53 -18.52
CA LEU A 327 -1.75 38.66 -17.42
C LEU A 327 -3.01 37.83 -17.81
N THR A 328 -3.66 38.18 -18.91
CA THR A 328 -4.88 37.54 -19.40
C THR A 328 -4.58 36.36 -20.36
N GLU A 329 -3.47 36.39 -21.09
CA GLU A 329 -3.07 35.33 -22.03
C GLU A 329 -2.54 34.08 -21.28
N LEU A 330 -1.82 34.28 -20.17
CA LEU A 330 -1.32 33.18 -19.30
C LEU A 330 -2.45 32.28 -18.76
N LYS A 331 -3.64 32.84 -18.55
CA LYS A 331 -4.82 32.10 -18.10
C LYS A 331 -5.54 31.36 -19.23
N SER A 332 -5.37 31.80 -20.47
CA SER A 332 -5.95 31.13 -21.64
C SER A 332 -5.11 29.94 -22.09
N ASP A 333 -3.78 30.01 -21.93
CA ASP A 333 -2.88 28.93 -22.34
C ASP A 333 -2.96 27.71 -21.43
N ILE A 334 -3.22 27.90 -20.13
CA ILE A 334 -3.52 26.81 -19.20
C ILE A 334 -4.80 26.06 -19.64
N ASN A 335 -5.84 26.79 -20.03
CA ASN A 335 -7.11 26.17 -20.43
C ASN A 335 -7.05 25.54 -21.83
N ASN A 336 -6.17 26.01 -22.73
CA ASN A 336 -5.96 25.42 -24.04
C ASN A 336 -5.10 24.15 -23.98
N LEU A 337 -4.25 24.00 -22.95
CA LEU A 337 -3.42 22.81 -22.76
C LEU A 337 -4.25 21.59 -22.32
N ASP A 338 -5.20 21.79 -21.40
CA ASP A 338 -6.17 20.74 -21.00
C ASP A 338 -6.96 20.23 -22.23
N LYS A 339 -7.46 21.15 -23.05
CA LYS A 339 -8.24 20.78 -24.23
C LYS A 339 -7.43 20.00 -25.28
N LYS A 340 -6.13 20.28 -25.40
CA LYS A 340 -5.26 19.61 -26.37
C LYS A 340 -4.89 18.18 -25.93
N ILE A 341 -4.84 17.94 -24.61
CA ILE A 341 -4.67 16.62 -24.02
C ILE A 341 -5.92 15.78 -24.26
N ASP A 342 -7.11 16.36 -24.08
CA ASP A 342 -8.39 15.68 -24.35
C ASP A 342 -8.55 15.33 -25.84
N ASP A 343 -8.18 16.25 -26.74
CA ASP A 343 -8.25 16.02 -28.19
C ASP A 343 -7.24 14.94 -28.68
N GLU A 344 -6.07 14.80 -28.03
CA GLU A 344 -5.08 13.74 -28.34
C GLU A 344 -5.51 12.37 -27.78
N ILE A 345 -6.15 12.32 -26.61
CA ILE A 345 -6.74 11.09 -26.07
C ILE A 345 -7.83 10.56 -27.01
N GLN A 346 -8.69 11.43 -27.54
CA GLN A 346 -9.75 11.04 -28.47
C GLN A 346 -9.20 10.50 -29.82
N LEU A 347 -8.08 11.06 -30.31
CA LEU A 347 -7.39 10.58 -31.50
C LEU A 347 -6.75 9.19 -31.32
N VAL A 348 -6.30 8.86 -30.11
CA VAL A 348 -5.77 7.54 -29.75
C VAL A 348 -6.91 6.51 -29.65
N GLU A 349 -8.04 6.89 -29.04
CA GLU A 349 -9.23 6.04 -28.96
C GLU A 349 -9.83 5.73 -30.35
N ASP A 350 -9.85 6.72 -31.25
CA ASP A 350 -10.34 6.55 -32.62
C ASP A 350 -9.41 5.66 -33.47
N ALA A 351 -8.09 5.67 -33.21
CA ALA A 351 -7.13 4.80 -33.88
C ALA A 351 -7.27 3.32 -33.43
N ILE A 352 -7.57 3.09 -32.16
CA ILE A 352 -7.82 1.76 -31.57
C ILE A 352 -9.07 1.11 -32.20
N ALA A 353 -10.12 1.89 -32.48
CA ALA A 353 -11.36 1.39 -33.07
C ALA A 353 -11.21 0.85 -34.51
N THR A 354 -10.18 1.29 -35.25
CA THR A 354 -9.92 0.88 -36.64
C THR A 354 -8.90 -0.25 -36.84
N ALA A 355 -8.26 -0.75 -35.78
CA ALA A 355 -7.19 -1.76 -35.89
C ALA A 355 -7.65 -3.23 -35.81
N SER A 356 -8.97 -3.48 -35.82
CA SER A 356 -9.54 -4.83 -35.87
C SER A 356 -9.60 -5.35 -37.32
N ASP A 357 -8.47 -5.84 -37.85
CA ASP A 357 -8.40 -6.92 -38.88
C ASP A 357 -6.98 -7.03 -39.49
N ILE A 358 -6.02 -7.64 -38.78
CA ILE A 358 -4.84 -8.23 -39.40
C ILE A 358 -4.55 -9.60 -38.74
N PRO A 359 -4.46 -10.71 -39.50
CA PRO A 359 -4.36 -12.03 -38.93
C PRO A 359 -2.93 -12.35 -38.44
N VAL A 360 -2.87 -12.84 -37.22
CA VAL A 360 -1.72 -13.44 -36.53
C VAL A 360 -1.16 -14.64 -37.31
N ASN A 361 0.16 -14.74 -37.41
CA ASN A 361 0.85 -16.00 -37.70
C ASN A 361 2.24 -16.09 -37.03
N LEU A 362 2.31 -17.05 -36.08
CA LEU A 362 3.41 -17.97 -35.74
C LEU A 362 4.74 -17.48 -35.11
N ILE A 363 4.83 -17.64 -33.78
CA ILE A 363 5.72 -18.52 -32.97
C ILE A 363 7.16 -18.80 -33.48
N LEU A 364 8.19 -18.64 -32.60
CA LEU A 364 9.08 -19.73 -32.11
C LEU A 364 10.09 -19.31 -31.01
N GLU A 365 10.17 -20.17 -29.98
CA GLU A 365 11.04 -20.21 -28.79
C GLU A 365 12.52 -20.55 -29.09
N GLN A 366 13.48 -20.10 -28.24
CA GLN A 366 14.48 -20.93 -27.53
C GLN A 366 15.59 -20.12 -26.80
N GLY A 367 15.79 -20.41 -25.50
CA GLY A 367 17.13 -20.55 -24.91
C GLY A 367 17.55 -19.59 -23.79
N GLY A 368 17.04 -19.79 -22.58
CA GLY A 368 17.46 -19.09 -21.37
C GLY A 368 18.96 -19.21 -21.04
N ILE A 369 19.55 -18.09 -20.59
CA ILE A 369 20.93 -18.02 -20.08
C ILE A 369 20.88 -17.98 -18.56
N ASN A 370 21.34 -19.06 -17.91
CA ASN A 370 21.62 -19.11 -16.48
C ASN A 370 23.11 -19.40 -16.25
N GLY A 371 23.78 -18.56 -15.45
CA GLY A 371 25.08 -18.86 -14.81
C GLY A 371 26.34 -18.65 -15.66
N ALA A 372 27.33 -17.97 -15.09
CA ALA A 372 28.62 -17.66 -15.71
C ALA A 372 29.50 -18.92 -15.93
N ASN A 373 29.87 -19.19 -17.19
CA ASN A 373 31.22 -19.51 -17.70
C ASN A 373 31.11 -20.15 -19.08
N GLY A 374 31.52 -19.39 -20.11
CA GLY A 374 31.87 -19.85 -21.46
C GLY A 374 30.86 -20.75 -22.18
N GLN A 375 29.91 -20.17 -22.92
CA GLN A 375 29.15 -20.89 -23.96
C GLN A 375 29.08 -20.08 -25.26
N ASN A 376 29.39 -20.76 -26.37
CA ASN A 376 29.38 -20.22 -27.73
C ASN A 376 27.95 -20.22 -28.28
N ALA A 377 27.40 -19.04 -28.58
CA ALA A 377 26.13 -18.91 -29.27
C ALA A 377 26.32 -19.19 -30.77
N ASN A 378 25.96 -20.40 -31.21
CA ASN A 378 25.99 -20.80 -32.61
C ASN A 378 24.55 -20.99 -33.12
N SER A 379 23.82 -19.91 -33.45
CA SER A 379 22.73 -19.90 -34.45
C SER A 379 22.12 -18.50 -34.64
N ASN A 380 21.46 -18.30 -35.77
CA ASN A 380 21.15 -17.04 -36.45
C ASN A 380 19.98 -16.22 -35.85
N THR A 381 19.99 -15.87 -34.58
CA THR A 381 18.84 -15.20 -33.93
C THR A 381 19.28 -14.06 -33.02
N ASP A 382 18.49 -12.98 -32.97
CA ASP A 382 18.64 -11.89 -32.00
C ASP A 382 18.56 -12.49 -30.59
N ILE A 383 19.58 -12.28 -29.76
CA ILE A 383 19.68 -12.88 -28.43
C ILE A 383 19.34 -11.83 -27.39
N ARG A 384 18.40 -12.15 -26.50
CA ARG A 384 18.04 -11.32 -25.34
C ARG A 384 18.10 -12.14 -24.06
N THR A 385 18.45 -11.51 -22.95
CA THR A 385 18.33 -12.15 -21.63
C THR A 385 16.87 -12.17 -21.17
N GLU A 386 16.36 -13.35 -20.82
CA GLU A 386 14.98 -13.53 -20.30
C GLU A 386 14.77 -12.84 -18.93
N SER A 387 15.84 -12.74 -18.12
CA SER A 387 15.79 -12.15 -16.78
C SER A 387 16.66 -10.89 -16.66
N ILE A 388 16.35 -10.05 -15.67
CA ILE A 388 17.18 -8.91 -15.26
C ILE A 388 18.44 -9.45 -14.57
N LEU A 389 19.61 -9.10 -15.10
CA LEU A 389 20.91 -9.45 -14.56
C LEU A 389 21.35 -8.42 -13.51
N TYR A 390 21.95 -8.87 -12.41
CA TYR A 390 22.42 -8.00 -11.32
C TYR A 390 23.91 -8.23 -11.05
N GLY A 391 24.65 -7.13 -10.88
CA GLY A 391 26.05 -7.13 -10.44
C GLY A 391 27.05 -6.67 -11.49
N ASN A 392 28.27 -6.38 -11.03
CA ASN A 392 29.39 -6.02 -11.89
C ASN A 392 30.02 -7.29 -12.48
N GLY A 393 30.17 -7.34 -13.80
CA GLY A 393 30.67 -8.52 -14.50
C GLY A 393 31.37 -8.18 -15.80
N THR A 394 32.38 -8.98 -16.15
CA THR A 394 32.98 -8.99 -17.50
C THR A 394 32.32 -10.09 -18.31
N TYR A 395 31.85 -9.73 -19.50
CA TYR A 395 31.14 -10.62 -20.41
C TYR A 395 31.92 -10.72 -21.71
N SER A 396 32.16 -11.95 -22.15
CA SER A 396 32.87 -12.25 -23.40
C SER A 396 31.85 -12.64 -24.47
N VAL A 397 31.92 -12.00 -25.63
CA VAL A 397 31.07 -12.28 -26.80
C VAL A 397 31.95 -12.73 -27.94
N ASN A 398 31.60 -13.86 -28.56
CA ASN A 398 32.23 -14.37 -29.78
C ASN A 398 31.30 -14.09 -30.97
N PRO A 399 31.60 -13.11 -31.84
CA PRO A 399 30.75 -12.77 -32.98
C PRO A 399 30.86 -13.74 -34.17
N ASN A 400 31.79 -14.70 -34.11
CA ASN A 400 32.09 -15.68 -35.16
C ASN A 400 32.24 -15.05 -36.57
N GLY A 401 32.95 -13.91 -36.65
CA GLY A 401 33.20 -13.20 -37.90
C GLY A 401 32.06 -12.28 -38.39
N GLN A 402 30.94 -12.20 -37.65
CA GLN A 402 29.78 -11.36 -38.00
C GLN A 402 29.80 -10.03 -37.22
N LYS A 403 29.21 -8.96 -37.77
CA LYS A 403 29.05 -7.69 -37.05
C LYS A 403 27.89 -7.78 -36.08
N VAL A 404 28.18 -7.63 -34.78
CA VAL A 404 27.18 -7.61 -33.71
C VAL A 404 27.20 -6.29 -32.94
N TYR A 405 26.03 -5.91 -32.41
CA TYR A 405 25.87 -4.79 -31.48
C TYR A 405 25.38 -5.29 -30.13
N VAL A 406 25.89 -4.67 -29.07
CA VAL A 406 25.52 -5.00 -27.70
C VAL A 406 25.00 -3.76 -26.99
N PHE A 407 23.75 -3.84 -26.58
CA PHE A 407 23.07 -2.81 -25.80
C PHE A 407 22.65 -3.35 -24.44
N TYR A 408 22.65 -2.49 -23.43
CA TYR A 408 22.07 -2.80 -22.14
C TYR A 408 21.21 -1.64 -21.63
N TYR A 409 20.14 -1.99 -20.93
CA TYR A 409 19.15 -1.07 -20.36
C TYR A 409 18.85 -1.47 -18.93
N ASN A 410 18.43 -0.51 -18.10
CA ASN A 410 18.11 -0.79 -16.70
C ASN A 410 16.76 -1.52 -16.55
N SER A 411 16.44 -1.92 -15.32
CA SER A 411 15.19 -2.60 -14.96
C SER A 411 13.90 -1.83 -15.28
N THR A 412 13.98 -0.54 -15.61
CA THR A 412 12.83 0.31 -15.98
C THR A 412 12.73 0.52 -17.49
N GLY A 413 13.50 -0.23 -18.30
CA GLY A 413 13.51 -0.11 -19.76
C GLY A 413 14.29 1.10 -20.29
N SER A 414 14.88 1.90 -19.40
CA SER A 414 15.65 3.09 -19.80
C SER A 414 17.04 2.70 -20.27
N PHE A 415 17.45 3.27 -21.40
CA PHE A 415 18.75 3.02 -22.00
C PHE A 415 19.89 3.54 -21.10
N THR A 416 20.79 2.64 -20.67
CA THR A 416 21.86 3.00 -19.72
C THR A 416 23.27 2.98 -20.32
N GLY A 417 23.45 2.47 -21.54
CA GLY A 417 24.71 2.60 -22.27
C GLY A 417 24.93 1.55 -23.36
N THR A 418 26.01 1.71 -24.13
CA THR A 418 26.49 0.74 -25.13
C THR A 418 27.76 0.05 -24.65
N GLY A 419 27.87 -1.28 -24.82
CA GLY A 419 29.05 -2.06 -24.42
C GLY A 419 30.21 -1.99 -25.42
N ALA A 420 29.94 -2.03 -26.72
CA ALA A 420 30.89 -1.76 -27.80
C ALA A 420 30.14 -1.64 -29.14
N TRP A 421 30.58 -0.75 -30.03
CA TRP A 421 30.02 -0.60 -31.37
C TRP A 421 30.70 -1.60 -32.33
N ALA A 422 29.89 -2.37 -33.07
CA ALA A 422 30.24 -3.20 -34.23
C ALA A 422 31.59 -3.95 -34.15
N GLN A 423 31.60 -5.09 -33.46
CA GLN A 423 32.77 -5.97 -33.38
C GLN A 423 32.57 -7.21 -34.26
N THR A 424 33.63 -7.62 -34.97
CA THR A 424 33.65 -8.81 -35.85
C THR A 424 34.54 -9.93 -35.31
N SER A 425 35.22 -9.68 -34.20
CA SER A 425 36.12 -10.59 -33.50
C SER A 425 35.75 -10.63 -32.02
N ASP A 426 36.11 -11.72 -31.35
CA ASP A 426 35.87 -11.93 -29.92
C ASP A 426 36.26 -10.69 -29.12
N PHE A 427 35.35 -10.24 -28.27
CA PHE A 427 35.56 -9.07 -27.43
C PHE A 427 34.94 -9.28 -26.05
N GLU A 428 35.52 -8.60 -25.07
CA GLU A 428 34.99 -8.56 -23.72
C GLU A 428 34.53 -7.14 -23.39
N PHE A 429 33.46 -7.03 -22.63
CA PHE A 429 33.02 -5.75 -22.06
C PHE A 429 32.68 -5.94 -20.59
N THR A 430 32.97 -4.92 -19.78
CA THR A 430 32.68 -4.92 -18.35
C THR A 430 31.54 -3.96 -18.08
N ILE A 431 30.51 -4.46 -17.40
CA ILE A 431 29.44 -3.61 -16.88
C ILE A 431 29.75 -3.31 -15.41
N SER A 432 29.87 -2.02 -15.12
CA SER A 432 30.22 -1.47 -13.80
C SER A 432 29.04 -0.72 -13.19
N ASN A 433 27.83 -1.23 -13.34
CA ASN A 433 26.61 -0.60 -12.85
C ASN A 433 25.96 -1.47 -11.78
N GLY A 434 25.85 -0.94 -10.56
CA GLY A 434 25.28 -1.64 -9.40
C GLY A 434 23.76 -1.85 -9.45
N GLY A 435 23.09 -1.53 -10.57
CA GLY A 435 21.66 -1.72 -10.80
C GLY A 435 21.37 -2.87 -11.78
N GLY A 436 20.14 -3.40 -11.75
CA GLY A 436 19.72 -4.49 -12.64
C GLY A 436 19.63 -4.06 -14.10
N PHE A 437 20.10 -4.90 -15.03
CA PHE A 437 20.11 -4.61 -16.47
C PHE A 437 19.71 -5.83 -17.32
N ARG A 438 19.32 -5.60 -18.57
CA ARG A 438 19.11 -6.67 -19.57
C ARG A 438 20.03 -6.48 -20.77
N LEU A 439 20.42 -7.57 -21.41
CA LEU A 439 21.33 -7.59 -22.56
C LEU A 439 20.56 -7.92 -23.84
N ALA A 440 20.83 -7.17 -24.91
CA ALA A 440 20.36 -7.49 -26.25
C ALA A 440 21.52 -7.47 -27.25
N ILE A 441 21.61 -8.53 -28.07
CA ILE A 441 22.61 -8.68 -29.12
C ILE A 441 21.89 -8.86 -30.46
N THR A 442 22.19 -7.99 -31.42
CA THR A 442 21.62 -8.05 -32.77
C THR A 442 22.67 -8.11 -33.86
N LYS A 443 22.37 -8.85 -34.93
CA LYS A 443 23.21 -9.03 -36.12
C LYS A 443 22.81 -8.00 -37.19
N ILE A 444 23.78 -7.42 -37.90
CA ILE A 444 23.50 -6.58 -39.08
C ILE A 444 24.06 -7.24 -40.35
N ASP A 445 23.18 -7.49 -41.33
CA ASP A 445 23.55 -8.07 -42.64
C ASP A 445 23.94 -7.01 -43.70
N SER A 446 23.86 -5.71 -43.40
CA SER A 446 24.27 -4.64 -44.32
C SER A 446 25.49 -3.84 -43.82
N THR A 447 26.32 -3.39 -44.76
CA THR A 447 27.56 -2.64 -44.48
C THR A 447 27.34 -1.19 -44.06
N GLU A 448 26.12 -0.67 -44.14
CA GLU A 448 25.72 0.65 -43.67
C GLU A 448 24.40 0.55 -42.92
N PHE A 449 24.47 0.74 -41.60
CA PHE A 449 23.30 0.98 -40.78
C PHE A 449 23.57 2.25 -39.96
N LYS A 450 22.79 3.30 -40.24
CA LYS A 450 22.57 4.42 -39.34
C LYS A 450 21.21 4.16 -38.69
N PRO A 451 21.06 4.25 -37.36
CA PRO A 451 19.77 4.01 -36.73
C PRO A 451 18.82 5.12 -37.20
N ASP A 452 17.87 4.77 -38.04
CA ASP A 452 16.73 5.62 -38.35
C ASP A 452 15.85 5.65 -37.08
N GLU A 453 15.44 6.83 -36.62
CA GLU A 453 14.66 7.03 -35.38
C GLU A 453 13.42 6.13 -35.34
N ASN A 454 12.91 5.78 -36.52
CA ASN A 454 11.81 4.84 -36.76
C ASN A 454 12.03 3.42 -36.23
N LEU A 455 13.27 2.93 -36.07
CA LEU A 455 13.52 1.57 -35.56
C LEU A 455 13.52 1.50 -34.02
N VAL A 456 13.86 2.59 -33.35
CA VAL A 456 13.64 2.73 -31.90
C VAL A 456 12.14 2.85 -31.64
N GLU A 457 11.42 3.55 -32.51
CA GLU A 457 9.97 3.70 -32.44
C GLU A 457 9.24 2.39 -32.75
N LEU A 458 9.66 1.60 -33.75
CA LEU A 458 9.15 0.24 -34.00
C LEU A 458 9.47 -0.72 -32.85
N PHE A 459 10.62 -0.55 -32.17
CA PHE A 459 10.98 -1.36 -31.01
C PHE A 459 10.15 -0.97 -29.76
N LEU A 460 9.86 0.31 -29.58
CA LEU A 460 8.94 0.82 -28.56
C LEU A 460 7.49 0.44 -28.85
N GLN A 461 7.06 0.40 -30.13
CA GLN A 461 5.73 -0.07 -30.53
C GLN A 461 5.54 -1.56 -30.27
N ASN A 462 6.58 -2.39 -30.44
CA ASN A 462 6.52 -3.80 -30.05
C ASN A 462 6.51 -3.98 -28.52
N ILE A 463 7.18 -3.09 -27.76
CA ILE A 463 7.07 -3.07 -26.29
C ILE A 463 5.66 -2.63 -25.86
N ILE A 464 5.03 -1.70 -26.57
CA ILE A 464 3.65 -1.27 -26.33
C ILE A 464 2.66 -2.38 -26.71
N ALA A 465 2.93 -3.15 -27.77
CA ALA A 465 2.12 -4.32 -28.13
C ALA A 465 2.22 -5.44 -27.08
N ASP A 466 3.41 -5.71 -26.53
CA ASP A 466 3.58 -6.64 -25.39
C ASP A 466 2.84 -6.13 -24.14
N VAL A 467 2.88 -4.81 -23.87
CA VAL A 467 2.10 -4.19 -22.77
C VAL A 467 0.59 -4.22 -23.05
N ILE A 468 0.15 -4.18 -24.31
CA ILE A 468 -1.27 -4.29 -24.69
C ILE A 468 -1.75 -5.73 -24.64
N ASP A 469 -0.94 -6.73 -25.03
CA ASP A 469 -1.24 -8.15 -24.83
C ASP A 469 -1.30 -8.47 -23.33
N ASP A 470 -0.39 -7.92 -22.51
CA ASP A 470 -0.46 -8.00 -21.05
C ASP A 470 -1.73 -7.31 -20.50
N VAL A 471 -2.20 -6.23 -21.13
CA VAL A 471 -3.42 -5.49 -20.75
C VAL A 471 -4.71 -6.19 -21.22
N GLU A 472 -4.72 -6.87 -22.37
CA GLU A 472 -5.83 -7.71 -22.83
C GLU A 472 -5.89 -9.03 -22.04
N GLU A 473 -4.75 -9.58 -21.63
CA GLU A 473 -4.67 -10.68 -20.65
C GLU A 473 -5.18 -10.21 -19.28
N LEU A 474 -4.86 -8.98 -18.85
CA LEU A 474 -5.45 -8.34 -17.67
C LEU A 474 -6.98 -8.12 -17.80
N GLU A 475 -7.50 -7.79 -18.97
CA GLU A 475 -8.95 -7.61 -19.22
C GLU A 475 -9.69 -8.95 -19.26
N THR A 476 -9.09 -9.99 -19.85
CA THR A 476 -9.64 -11.36 -19.79
C THR A 476 -9.56 -11.93 -18.37
N LEU A 477 -8.50 -11.64 -17.60
CA LEU A 477 -8.36 -11.97 -16.17
C LEU A 477 -9.29 -11.18 -15.23
N LYS A 478 -9.81 -10.02 -15.65
CA LYS A 478 -10.90 -9.33 -14.92
C LYS A 478 -12.22 -10.10 -15.00
N THR A 479 -12.42 -10.95 -16.01
CA THR A 479 -13.67 -11.67 -16.25
C THR A 479 -13.64 -13.15 -15.85
N THR A 480 -12.46 -13.74 -15.68
CA THR A 480 -12.27 -14.98 -14.93
C THR A 480 -11.99 -14.65 -13.48
N ALA A 481 -12.93 -14.96 -12.58
CA ALA A 481 -12.82 -14.71 -11.15
C ALA A 481 -11.52 -15.30 -10.56
N PHE A 482 -10.47 -14.48 -10.48
CA PHE A 482 -9.28 -14.77 -9.69
C PHE A 482 -9.70 -14.71 -8.22
N GLN A 483 -9.79 -15.88 -7.58
CA GLN A 483 -10.00 -15.95 -6.14
C GLN A 483 -8.73 -15.41 -5.47
N PRO A 484 -8.79 -14.29 -4.71
CA PRO A 484 -7.64 -13.87 -3.92
C PRO A 484 -7.24 -15.05 -3.02
N TYR A 485 -5.93 -15.33 -2.90
CA TYR A 485 -5.42 -16.32 -1.95
C TYR A 485 -5.76 -15.87 -0.52
N SER A 486 -6.96 -16.18 -0.06
CA SER A 486 -7.57 -15.76 1.21
C SER A 486 -7.11 -16.57 2.43
N LEU A 487 -6.06 -17.40 2.29
CA LEU A 487 -5.68 -18.39 3.30
C LEU A 487 -4.47 -17.99 4.16
N CYS A 488 -3.56 -17.14 3.68
CA CYS A 488 -2.35 -16.77 4.43
C CYS A 488 -2.51 -15.43 5.15
N LYS A 489 -2.28 -15.41 6.48
CA LYS A 489 -2.25 -14.19 7.30
C LYS A 489 -0.85 -13.60 7.35
N PHE A 490 -0.74 -12.30 7.10
CA PHE A 490 0.54 -11.59 7.16
C PHE A 490 0.74 -10.90 8.51
N ILE A 491 1.95 -11.04 9.03
CA ILE A 491 2.38 -10.56 10.33
C ILE A 491 3.50 -9.53 10.11
N SER A 492 3.33 -8.30 10.60
CA SER A 492 4.38 -7.28 10.55
C SER A 492 5.41 -7.52 11.65
N HIS A 493 6.65 -7.79 11.25
CA HIS A 493 7.75 -8.11 12.16
C HIS A 493 8.23 -6.90 12.97
N GLN A 494 8.10 -6.94 14.29
CA GLN A 494 8.41 -5.84 15.21
C GLN A 494 7.64 -4.54 14.92
N GLY A 495 6.44 -4.69 14.34
CA GLY A 495 5.68 -3.60 13.73
C GLY A 495 6.11 -3.31 12.29
N TYR A 496 5.70 -2.17 11.73
CA TYR A 496 6.14 -1.75 10.40
C TYR A 496 7.51 -1.02 10.52
N PRO A 497 8.44 -1.17 9.56
CA PRO A 497 9.72 -0.46 9.60
C PRO A 497 9.53 1.06 9.41
N LEU A 498 10.47 1.86 9.94
CA LEU A 498 10.58 3.27 9.56
C LEU A 498 11.00 3.40 8.09
N ASP A 499 10.70 4.53 7.47
CA ASP A 499 11.10 4.77 6.09
C ASP A 499 12.63 4.80 5.99
N GLY A 500 13.19 3.94 5.13
CA GLY A 500 14.64 3.75 5.01
C GLY A 500 15.21 2.62 5.86
N ASP A 501 14.46 2.11 6.84
CA ASP A 501 14.88 0.98 7.67
C ASP A 501 14.48 -0.38 7.08
N THR A 502 15.16 -1.42 7.57
CA THR A 502 14.94 -2.81 7.17
C THR A 502 14.09 -3.60 8.16
N LEU A 503 14.01 -3.18 9.42
CA LEU A 503 13.31 -3.89 10.50
C LEU A 503 12.30 -2.96 11.20
N GLY A 504 11.23 -3.55 11.75
CA GLY A 504 10.42 -2.87 12.75
C GLY A 504 11.23 -2.63 14.02
N HIS A 505 10.82 -1.65 14.83
CA HIS A 505 11.57 -1.25 16.03
C HIS A 505 10.73 -1.35 17.31
N CYS A 506 9.63 -2.11 17.32
CA CYS A 506 8.79 -2.26 18.51
C CYS A 506 8.28 -0.93 19.12
N ILE A 507 8.09 0.11 18.30
CA ILE A 507 7.56 1.41 18.73
C ILE A 507 6.05 1.52 18.43
N ALA A 508 5.30 2.18 19.30
CA ALA A 508 3.83 2.24 19.26
C ALA A 508 3.28 2.69 17.88
N GLY A 509 3.86 3.74 17.30
CA GLY A 509 3.45 4.27 16.00
C GLY A 509 3.58 3.27 14.85
N GLN A 510 4.46 2.27 14.97
CA GLN A 510 4.68 1.28 13.92
C GLN A 510 3.64 0.17 13.91
N TYR A 511 3.01 -0.12 15.04
CA TYR A 511 1.86 -1.01 15.11
C TYR A 511 0.63 -0.38 14.46
N ILE A 512 0.45 0.95 14.61
CA ILE A 512 -0.60 1.70 13.87
C ILE A 512 -0.34 1.62 12.36
N LYS A 513 0.89 1.84 11.92
CA LYS A 513 1.27 1.73 10.51
C LYS A 513 1.06 0.32 9.96
N SER A 514 1.29 -0.72 10.75
CA SER A 514 1.04 -2.11 10.35
C SER A 514 -0.43 -2.32 9.95
N ALA A 515 -1.37 -1.82 10.77
CA ALA A 515 -2.78 -1.86 10.44
C ALA A 515 -3.10 -1.06 9.17
N GLN A 516 -2.56 0.15 9.04
CA GLN A 516 -2.79 1.02 7.87
C GLN A 516 -2.27 0.39 6.56
N LYS A 517 -1.20 -0.41 6.64
CA LYS A 517 -0.63 -1.14 5.52
C LYS A 517 -1.39 -2.43 5.20
N GLY A 518 -2.35 -2.83 6.04
CA GLY A 518 -3.21 -3.99 5.81
C GLY A 518 -2.60 -5.32 6.25
N PHE A 519 -1.71 -5.30 7.24
CA PHE A 519 -1.31 -6.54 7.92
C PHE A 519 -2.49 -7.11 8.71
N ASN A 520 -2.53 -8.43 8.86
CA ASN A 520 -3.54 -9.11 9.67
C ASN A 520 -3.16 -9.10 11.15
N MET A 521 -1.86 -9.15 11.41
CA MET A 521 -1.30 -9.24 12.74
C MET A 521 -0.01 -8.43 12.83
N ALA A 522 0.40 -8.12 14.05
CA ALA A 522 1.74 -7.59 14.32
C ALA A 522 2.47 -8.45 15.35
N GLU A 523 3.78 -8.39 15.34
CA GLU A 523 4.64 -9.13 16.26
C GLU A 523 5.50 -8.15 17.08
N GLY A 524 5.85 -8.55 18.30
CA GLY A 524 6.88 -7.87 19.07
C GLY A 524 7.54 -8.77 20.11
N ASP A 525 8.85 -8.53 20.29
CA ASP A 525 9.69 -9.26 21.23
C ASP A 525 9.49 -8.80 22.68
N LEU A 526 9.09 -9.71 23.55
CA LEU A 526 8.83 -9.41 24.95
C LEU A 526 10.14 -9.18 25.73
N LYS A 527 10.17 -8.09 26.52
CA LYS A 527 11.18 -7.80 27.54
C LYS A 527 10.51 -7.30 28.82
N PHE A 528 11.29 -7.20 29.90
CA PHE A 528 10.81 -6.72 31.20
C PHE A 528 11.75 -5.70 31.80
N THR A 529 11.19 -4.62 32.32
CA THR A 529 11.89 -3.65 33.17
C THR A 529 12.22 -4.24 34.54
N SER A 530 13.03 -3.55 35.32
CA SER A 530 13.42 -3.98 36.68
C SER A 530 12.24 -4.06 37.66
N ASP A 531 11.19 -3.26 37.41
CA ASP A 531 9.90 -3.27 38.11
C ASP A 531 8.84 -4.17 37.45
N ILE A 532 9.27 -5.09 36.55
CA ILE A 532 8.45 -6.16 35.97
C ILE A 532 7.31 -5.63 35.07
N VAL A 533 7.51 -4.48 34.41
CA VAL A 533 6.58 -4.01 33.38
C VAL A 533 6.96 -4.68 32.05
N PRO A 534 6.02 -5.36 31.37
CA PRO A 534 6.27 -5.94 30.06
C PRO A 534 6.35 -4.84 29.00
N VAL A 535 7.44 -4.85 28.23
CA VAL A 535 7.74 -3.90 27.16
C VAL A 535 8.17 -4.66 25.91
N LEU A 536 8.20 -3.99 24.76
CA LEU A 536 8.55 -4.60 23.48
C LEU A 536 9.89 -4.06 22.98
N CYS A 537 10.86 -4.94 22.79
CA CYS A 537 12.16 -4.63 22.20
C CYS A 537 12.87 -5.93 21.82
N HIS A 538 13.44 -5.97 20.61
CA HIS A 538 14.19 -7.13 20.13
C HIS A 538 15.39 -7.46 21.02
N ASP A 539 16.27 -6.48 21.21
CA ASP A 539 17.50 -6.64 21.99
C ASP A 539 17.24 -6.41 23.49
N ASP A 540 18.10 -6.98 24.35
CA ASP A 540 18.05 -6.76 25.81
C ASP A 540 18.42 -5.31 26.20
N SER A 541 18.98 -4.57 25.26
CA SER A 541 19.45 -3.20 25.43
C SER A 541 19.36 -2.42 24.13
N PHE A 542 19.21 -1.10 24.22
CA PHE A 542 19.33 -0.19 23.08
C PHE A 542 20.27 0.98 23.41
N THR A 543 20.72 1.69 22.39
CA THR A 543 21.48 2.94 22.55
C THR A 543 20.52 4.11 22.57
N ASP A 544 20.54 4.90 23.65
CA ASP A 544 19.78 6.16 23.73
C ASP A 544 20.30 7.12 22.66
N SER A 545 19.45 7.50 21.70
CA SER A 545 19.89 8.29 20.55
C SER A 545 20.36 9.70 20.92
N VAL A 546 19.97 10.21 22.10
CA VAL A 546 20.38 11.53 22.59
C VAL A 546 21.69 11.45 23.36
N SER A 547 21.79 10.56 24.35
CA SER A 547 22.97 10.49 25.22
C SER A 547 24.08 9.59 24.69
N GLY A 548 23.78 8.71 23.73
CA GLY A 548 24.69 7.68 23.21
C GLY A 548 24.96 6.53 24.19
N ASN A 549 24.30 6.51 25.36
CA ASN A 549 24.49 5.47 26.36
C ASN A 549 23.70 4.21 26.01
N THR A 550 24.28 3.05 26.29
CA THR A 550 23.57 1.77 26.23
C THR A 550 22.67 1.61 27.45
N ILE A 551 21.37 1.44 27.21
CA ILE A 551 20.35 1.23 28.23
C ILE A 551 19.94 -0.25 28.21
N THR A 552 20.28 -0.98 29.27
CA THR A 552 19.80 -2.35 29.48
C THR A 552 18.42 -2.34 30.13
N ILE A 553 17.42 -2.89 29.46
CA ILE A 553 16.00 -2.78 29.85
C ILE A 553 15.75 -3.35 31.25
N SER A 554 16.35 -4.51 31.56
CA SER A 554 16.18 -5.17 32.86
C SER A 554 16.77 -4.41 34.05
N ASN A 555 17.56 -3.36 33.81
CA ASN A 555 18.26 -2.60 34.85
C ASN A 555 17.55 -1.30 35.25
N VAL A 556 16.49 -0.91 34.53
CA VAL A 556 15.77 0.35 34.74
C VAL A 556 14.30 0.09 34.99
N THR A 557 13.63 0.95 35.77
CA THR A 557 12.17 0.89 35.94
C THR A 557 11.46 1.39 34.68
N TYR A 558 10.18 1.09 34.49
CA TYR A 558 9.44 1.61 33.34
C TYR A 558 9.39 3.14 33.33
N ALA A 559 9.21 3.76 34.49
CA ALA A 559 9.24 5.21 34.63
C ALA A 559 10.59 5.83 34.23
N GLN A 560 11.70 5.11 34.40
CA GLN A 560 13.01 5.53 33.89
C GLN A 560 13.14 5.25 32.39
N LEU A 561 12.68 4.08 31.94
CA LEU A 561 12.79 3.62 30.56
C LEU A 561 12.19 4.64 29.57
N ILE A 562 11.00 5.15 29.88
CA ILE A 562 10.29 6.13 29.02
C ILE A 562 10.92 7.52 29.00
N THR A 563 12.03 7.74 29.72
CA THR A 563 12.80 9.00 29.65
C THR A 563 13.96 8.95 28.65
N TYR A 564 14.34 7.75 28.19
CA TYR A 564 15.39 7.56 27.19
C TYR A 564 14.82 7.62 25.79
N ASN A 565 15.65 8.06 24.83
CA ASN A 565 15.25 8.16 23.45
C ASN A 565 15.57 6.86 22.69
N TYR A 566 14.52 6.19 22.24
CA TYR A 566 14.56 5.00 21.40
C TYR A 566 13.96 5.35 20.05
N TYR A 567 14.81 5.54 19.02
CA TYR A 567 14.42 5.94 17.66
C TYR A 567 13.54 7.20 17.59
N ASP A 568 13.97 8.26 18.27
CA ASP A 568 13.26 9.54 18.41
C ASP A 568 11.91 9.45 19.13
N THR A 569 11.71 8.35 19.87
CA THR A 569 10.53 8.09 20.70
C THR A 569 10.90 7.29 21.96
N THR A 570 9.97 6.53 22.51
CA THR A 570 10.15 5.67 23.68
C THR A 570 9.87 4.21 23.35
N VAL A 571 10.48 3.29 24.11
CA VAL A 571 10.15 1.86 24.06
C VAL A 571 8.66 1.68 24.43
N ALA A 572 7.91 0.97 23.58
CA ALA A 572 6.49 0.75 23.81
C ALA A 572 6.27 -0.29 24.92
N SER A 573 5.24 -0.07 25.75
CA SER A 573 4.79 -1.12 26.67
C SER A 573 3.91 -2.14 25.93
N LEU A 574 3.87 -3.37 26.43
CA LEU A 574 2.92 -4.36 25.91
C LEU A 574 1.47 -3.90 26.06
N ASP A 575 1.15 -3.22 27.18
CA ASP A 575 -0.17 -2.64 27.43
C ASP A 575 -0.59 -1.63 26.35
N GLU A 576 0.31 -0.74 25.97
CA GLU A 576 0.07 0.25 24.92
C GLU A 576 -0.18 -0.41 23.56
N VAL A 577 0.64 -1.39 23.20
CA VAL A 577 0.55 -2.06 21.89
C VAL A 577 -0.68 -2.95 21.79
N LEU A 578 -1.07 -3.64 22.87
CA LEU A 578 -2.33 -4.40 22.89
C LEU A 578 -3.55 -3.49 22.74
N GLY A 579 -3.52 -2.29 23.34
CA GLY A 579 -4.56 -1.28 23.14
C GLY A 579 -4.66 -0.82 21.69
N ILE A 580 -3.51 -0.57 21.03
CA ILE A 580 -3.45 -0.25 19.60
C ILE A 580 -4.01 -1.41 18.77
N CYS A 581 -3.56 -2.64 19.01
CA CYS A 581 -4.01 -3.81 18.27
C CYS A 581 -5.53 -3.98 18.37
N ARG A 582 -6.08 -3.84 19.58
CA ARG A 582 -7.53 -3.88 19.81
C ARG A 582 -8.28 -2.78 19.06
N GLN A 583 -7.76 -1.55 19.09
CA GLN A 583 -8.37 -0.40 18.44
C GLN A 583 -8.39 -0.53 16.91
N TYR A 584 -7.33 -1.10 16.34
CA TYR A 584 -7.15 -1.20 14.88
C TYR A 584 -7.48 -2.58 14.30
N GLY A 585 -7.95 -3.52 15.12
CA GLY A 585 -8.36 -4.85 14.68
C GLY A 585 -7.20 -5.75 14.25
N LEU A 586 -6.01 -5.57 14.83
CA LEU A 586 -4.87 -6.46 14.63
C LEU A 586 -4.87 -7.57 15.67
N ASP A 587 -4.59 -8.81 15.25
CA ASP A 587 -4.09 -9.81 16.19
C ASP A 587 -2.63 -9.50 16.56
N PHE A 588 -2.14 -10.02 17.68
CA PHE A 588 -0.78 -9.78 18.15
C PHE A 588 -0.01 -11.07 18.43
N VAL A 589 1.25 -11.13 18.01
CA VAL A 589 2.18 -12.22 18.29
C VAL A 589 3.17 -11.73 19.34
N ILE A 590 3.20 -12.40 20.49
CA ILE A 590 4.17 -12.14 21.55
C ILE A 590 5.34 -13.09 21.34
N ASP A 591 6.43 -12.59 20.76
CA ASP A 591 7.67 -13.36 20.65
C ASP A 591 8.47 -13.32 21.96
N GLN A 592 9.36 -14.31 22.13
CA GLN A 592 10.22 -14.47 23.29
C GLN A 592 9.45 -14.53 24.61
N PHE A 593 8.29 -15.21 24.62
CA PHE A 593 7.50 -15.39 25.85
C PHE A 593 8.28 -16.12 26.95
N SER A 594 9.36 -16.84 26.61
CA SER A 594 10.33 -17.41 27.55
C SER A 594 10.93 -16.39 28.53
N TYR A 595 10.93 -15.08 28.21
CA TYR A 595 11.32 -14.02 29.16
C TYR A 595 10.34 -13.87 30.33
N ALA A 596 9.10 -14.32 30.19
CA ALA A 596 8.12 -14.48 31.26
C ALA A 596 8.37 -15.76 32.08
N ASN A 597 9.61 -15.97 32.47
CA ASN A 597 10.12 -17.21 33.10
C ASN A 597 9.67 -17.46 34.56
N ASN A 598 8.70 -16.71 35.07
CA ASN A 598 8.12 -16.92 36.39
C ASN A 598 6.68 -16.39 36.45
N GLN A 599 5.91 -16.88 37.42
CA GLN A 599 4.49 -16.56 37.58
C GLN A 599 4.20 -15.06 37.72
N THR A 600 5.07 -14.28 38.35
CA THR A 600 4.86 -12.82 38.47
C THR A 600 4.94 -12.13 37.11
N LYS A 601 5.94 -12.50 36.29
CA LYS A 601 6.08 -11.97 34.92
C LYS A 601 4.96 -12.45 34.00
N GLN A 602 4.61 -13.73 34.06
CA GLN A 602 3.48 -14.29 33.30
C GLN A 602 2.19 -13.54 33.64
N LYS A 603 1.92 -13.35 34.94
CA LYS A 603 0.74 -12.60 35.39
C LYS A 603 0.72 -11.17 34.83
N ALA A 604 1.85 -10.48 34.79
CA ALA A 604 1.92 -9.13 34.23
C ALA A 604 1.53 -9.10 32.74
N VAL A 605 1.94 -10.11 31.95
CA VAL A 605 1.53 -10.27 30.55
C VAL A 605 0.04 -10.59 30.44
N PHE A 606 -0.44 -11.59 31.20
CA PHE A 606 -1.84 -12.00 31.20
C PHE A 606 -2.80 -10.89 31.61
N ASP A 607 -2.44 -10.10 32.63
CA ASP A 607 -3.21 -8.94 33.08
C ASP A 607 -3.30 -7.87 31.97
N ALA A 608 -2.21 -7.63 31.23
CA ALA A 608 -2.20 -6.70 30.10
C ALA A 608 -3.13 -7.18 28.96
N ILE A 609 -3.11 -8.47 28.65
CA ILE A 609 -4.00 -9.07 27.63
C ILE A 609 -5.47 -8.96 28.05
N ALA A 610 -5.79 -9.34 29.29
CA ALA A 610 -7.16 -9.30 29.81
C ALA A 610 -7.72 -7.88 29.90
N LYS A 611 -6.87 -6.89 30.21
CA LYS A 611 -7.25 -5.48 30.24
C LYS A 611 -7.80 -4.98 28.90
N HIS A 612 -7.27 -5.50 27.78
CA HIS A 612 -7.68 -5.10 26.42
C HIS A 612 -8.64 -6.10 25.74
N ARG A 613 -9.02 -7.18 26.43
CA ARG A 613 -9.86 -8.27 25.89
C ARG A 613 -9.27 -8.88 24.61
N MET A 614 -7.98 -9.20 24.68
CA MET A 614 -7.18 -9.70 23.56
C MET A 614 -6.86 -11.19 23.68
N GLU A 615 -7.49 -11.93 24.59
CA GLU A 615 -7.21 -13.35 24.88
C GLU A 615 -7.34 -14.25 23.64
N ASP A 616 -8.35 -14.01 22.80
CA ASP A 616 -8.57 -14.73 21.53
C ASP A 616 -7.67 -14.25 20.37
N ASN A 617 -7.05 -13.08 20.53
CA ASN A 617 -6.36 -12.34 19.47
C ASN A 617 -4.84 -12.30 19.69
N VAL A 618 -4.32 -13.05 20.67
CA VAL A 618 -2.88 -13.16 20.95
C VAL A 618 -2.37 -14.55 20.60
N VAL A 619 -1.19 -14.61 19.98
CA VAL A 619 -0.40 -15.83 19.79
C VAL A 619 0.84 -15.75 20.66
N PHE A 620 1.06 -16.78 21.50
CA PHE A 620 2.28 -16.89 22.30
C PHE A 620 3.34 -17.70 21.54
N VAL A 621 4.51 -17.13 21.32
CA VAL A 621 5.64 -17.88 20.76
C VAL A 621 6.43 -18.53 21.90
N VAL A 622 6.51 -19.86 21.83
CA VAL A 622 7.31 -20.69 22.74
C VAL A 622 8.28 -21.52 21.90
N TYR A 623 9.45 -21.80 22.46
CA TYR A 623 10.49 -22.61 21.82
C TYR A 623 10.42 -24.04 22.31
N THR A 624 10.90 -24.99 21.50
CA THR A 624 10.98 -26.41 21.90
C THR A 624 11.89 -26.65 23.11
N THR A 625 12.74 -25.67 23.46
CA THR A 625 13.59 -25.67 24.65
C THR A 625 12.92 -25.10 25.89
N ASP A 626 11.74 -24.49 25.76
CA ASP A 626 11.01 -23.96 26.91
C ASP A 626 10.46 -25.09 27.77
N THR A 627 10.31 -24.84 29.07
CA THR A 627 9.80 -25.86 29.99
C THR A 627 8.33 -26.15 29.71
N GLU A 628 7.91 -27.41 29.77
CA GLU A 628 6.48 -27.81 29.68
C GLU A 628 5.59 -27.00 30.63
N ALA A 629 6.10 -26.64 31.81
CA ALA A 629 5.40 -25.80 32.77
C ALA A 629 5.00 -24.41 32.21
N LEU A 630 5.84 -23.78 31.39
CA LEU A 630 5.54 -22.48 30.79
C LEU A 630 4.37 -22.58 29.82
N ILE A 631 4.34 -23.64 29.00
CA ILE A 631 3.27 -23.87 28.02
C ILE A 631 1.97 -24.26 28.74
N ASP A 632 2.07 -25.07 29.80
CA ASP A 632 0.93 -25.43 30.64
C ASP A 632 0.36 -24.24 31.40
N ASP A 633 1.19 -23.29 31.84
CA ASP A 633 0.72 -22.05 32.47
C ASP A 633 -0.14 -21.21 31.52
N ILE A 634 0.21 -21.14 30.23
CA ILE A 634 -0.62 -20.48 29.20
C ILE A 634 -1.97 -21.19 29.09
N TYR A 635 -1.97 -22.52 28.96
CA TYR A 635 -3.19 -23.31 28.83
C TYR A 635 -4.10 -23.19 30.06
N ASN A 636 -3.51 -23.23 31.26
CA ASN A 636 -4.25 -23.11 32.51
C ASN A 636 -4.86 -21.70 32.70
N TRP A 637 -4.18 -20.67 32.19
CA TRP A 637 -4.71 -19.32 32.18
C TRP A 637 -5.85 -19.16 31.17
N TYR A 638 -5.65 -19.60 29.93
CA TYR A 638 -6.65 -19.52 28.86
C TYR A 638 -6.59 -20.75 27.93
N PRO A 639 -7.49 -21.74 28.11
CA PRO A 639 -7.47 -22.98 27.33
C PRO A 639 -7.67 -22.79 25.82
N ASP A 640 -8.35 -21.71 25.43
CA ASP A 640 -8.59 -21.32 24.03
C ASP A 640 -7.48 -20.39 23.48
N ALA A 641 -6.35 -20.26 24.18
CA ALA A 641 -5.19 -19.52 23.69
C ALA A 641 -4.67 -20.11 22.38
N ARG A 642 -3.94 -19.28 21.64
CA ARG A 642 -3.24 -19.65 20.41
C ARG A 642 -1.75 -19.69 20.71
N VAL A 643 -1.06 -20.74 20.27
CA VAL A 643 0.36 -20.93 20.57
C VAL A 643 1.14 -21.26 19.30
N GLN A 644 2.30 -20.62 19.16
CA GLN A 644 3.31 -20.97 18.16
C GLN A 644 4.44 -21.73 18.84
N ILE A 645 4.70 -22.95 18.39
CA ILE A 645 5.88 -23.73 18.77
C ILE A 645 6.96 -23.47 17.71
N ASN A 646 7.97 -22.70 18.10
CA ASN A 646 9.02 -22.25 17.21
C ASN A 646 10.12 -23.31 17.04
N CYS A 647 10.48 -23.62 15.79
CA CYS A 647 11.67 -24.38 15.43
C CYS A 647 12.72 -23.45 14.83
N ALA A 648 13.63 -22.96 15.67
CA ALA A 648 14.64 -21.97 15.28
C ALA A 648 15.60 -22.45 14.16
N LEU A 649 15.72 -23.78 13.95
CA LEU A 649 16.56 -24.40 12.93
C LEU A 649 15.90 -25.67 12.37
N ALA A 650 16.23 -26.00 11.12
CA ALA A 650 15.71 -27.19 10.42
C ALA A 650 15.94 -28.51 11.18
N ILE A 651 16.97 -28.60 12.04
CA ILE A 651 17.26 -29.78 12.86
C ILE A 651 16.23 -30.04 13.96
N TYR A 652 15.47 -29.03 14.38
CA TYR A 652 14.48 -29.11 15.46
C TYR A 652 13.05 -29.32 14.96
N THR A 653 12.87 -29.50 13.65
CA THR A 653 11.56 -29.64 13.01
C THR A 653 10.81 -30.86 13.51
N THR A 654 11.49 -31.99 13.72
CA THR A 654 10.89 -33.20 14.29
C THR A 654 10.37 -32.97 15.71
N ASP A 655 11.14 -32.28 16.57
CA ASP A 655 10.74 -32.04 17.96
C ASP A 655 9.55 -31.08 18.04
N ALA A 656 9.54 -30.04 17.20
CA ALA A 656 8.41 -29.12 17.10
C ALA A 656 7.15 -29.82 16.58
N ILE A 657 7.26 -30.67 15.55
CA ILE A 657 6.14 -31.49 15.06
C ILE A 657 5.62 -32.40 16.17
N ASN A 658 6.50 -33.13 16.85
CA ASN A 658 6.11 -34.06 17.91
C ASN A 658 5.40 -33.34 19.05
N THR A 659 5.94 -32.19 19.48
CA THR A 659 5.35 -31.37 20.54
C THR A 659 3.99 -30.81 20.12
N ALA A 660 3.88 -30.27 18.91
CA ALA A 660 2.64 -29.74 18.37
C ALA A 660 1.56 -30.84 18.23
N ASN A 661 1.93 -32.00 17.68
CA ASN A 661 1.03 -33.15 17.56
C ASN A 661 0.60 -33.66 18.94
N ALA A 662 1.49 -33.68 19.94
CA ALA A 662 1.15 -34.10 21.29
C ALA A 662 0.10 -33.16 21.93
N TYR A 663 0.28 -31.85 21.82
CA TYR A 663 -0.70 -30.89 22.36
C TYR A 663 -2.01 -30.90 21.58
N TYR A 664 -1.96 -31.00 20.26
CA TYR A 664 -3.14 -31.12 19.41
C TYR A 664 -3.96 -32.37 19.78
N ASN A 665 -3.30 -33.53 19.90
CA ASN A 665 -3.95 -34.79 20.27
C ASN A 665 -4.47 -34.80 21.71
N ALA A 666 -3.87 -34.00 22.59
CA ALA A 666 -4.38 -33.76 23.94
C ALA A 666 -5.57 -32.79 23.99
N GLY A 667 -5.95 -32.17 22.85
CA GLY A 667 -7.02 -31.18 22.77
C GLY A 667 -6.68 -29.87 23.48
N LYS A 668 -5.39 -29.54 23.61
CA LYS A 668 -4.95 -28.25 24.18
C LYS A 668 -4.93 -27.17 23.11
N PHE A 669 -5.27 -25.95 23.51
CA PHE A 669 -5.26 -24.74 22.69
C PHE A 669 -6.30 -24.74 21.56
N LYS A 670 -6.78 -23.53 21.23
CA LYS A 670 -7.70 -23.32 20.09
C LYS A 670 -6.97 -23.44 18.76
N GLU A 671 -5.72 -23.00 18.73
CA GLU A 671 -4.87 -23.02 17.54
C GLU A 671 -3.43 -23.32 17.95
N ILE A 672 -2.81 -24.28 17.26
CA ILE A 672 -1.40 -24.62 17.40
C ILE A 672 -0.73 -24.33 16.07
N ILE A 673 0.36 -23.57 16.10
CA ILE A 673 1.13 -23.13 14.95
C ILE A 673 2.55 -23.67 15.10
N ILE A 674 3.13 -24.23 14.03
CA ILE A 674 4.56 -24.54 13.95
C ILE A 674 5.24 -23.36 13.23
N GLY A 675 6.10 -22.64 13.95
CA GLY A 675 6.90 -21.54 13.39
C GLY A 675 8.24 -22.04 12.88
N THR A 676 8.64 -21.65 11.67
CA THR A 676 9.94 -21.99 11.09
C THR A 676 10.58 -20.80 10.40
N THR A 677 11.87 -20.91 10.06
CA THR A 677 12.64 -19.85 9.40
C THR A 677 13.03 -20.25 7.97
N PHE A 678 13.38 -19.26 7.15
CA PHE A 678 13.97 -19.48 5.83
C PHE A 678 15.21 -20.37 5.93
N ALA A 679 15.28 -21.40 5.09
CA ALA A 679 16.44 -22.27 5.06
C ALA A 679 17.67 -21.50 4.54
N THR A 680 18.83 -21.73 5.15
CA THR A 680 20.09 -21.04 4.83
C THR A 680 20.53 -21.20 3.38
N ASN A 681 20.09 -22.25 2.70
CA ASN A 681 20.46 -22.56 1.31
C ASN A 681 19.43 -22.04 0.29
N GLY A 682 18.44 -21.25 0.71
CA GLY A 682 17.51 -20.55 -0.17
C GLY A 682 16.16 -21.25 -0.38
N ILE A 683 15.55 -20.99 -1.55
CA ILE A 683 14.13 -21.28 -1.81
C ILE A 683 13.81 -22.78 -1.82
N ALA A 684 14.63 -23.59 -2.51
CA ALA A 684 14.38 -25.02 -2.68
C ALA A 684 14.38 -25.80 -1.35
N ASP A 685 15.30 -25.46 -0.46
CA ASP A 685 15.40 -26.09 0.86
C ASP A 685 14.25 -25.65 1.77
N THR A 686 13.86 -24.37 1.68
CA THR A 686 12.69 -23.85 2.41
C THR A 686 11.41 -24.56 1.96
N LEU A 687 11.24 -24.77 0.65
CA LEU A 687 10.10 -25.50 0.10
C LEU A 687 10.08 -26.96 0.57
N THR A 688 11.23 -27.64 0.53
CA THR A 688 11.37 -29.02 0.99
C THR A 688 11.03 -29.14 2.48
N LEU A 689 11.48 -28.19 3.28
CA LEU A 689 11.15 -28.09 4.70
C LEU A 689 9.64 -27.93 4.93
N LEU A 690 9.00 -26.98 4.24
CA LEU A 690 7.56 -26.74 4.36
C LEU A 690 6.72 -27.95 3.91
N GLN A 691 7.13 -28.62 2.85
CA GLN A 691 6.49 -29.86 2.38
C GLN A 691 6.61 -30.98 3.42
N SER A 692 7.78 -31.11 4.05
CA SER A 692 8.00 -32.06 5.13
C SER A 692 7.13 -31.74 6.36
N LEU A 693 7.09 -30.47 6.79
CA LEU A 693 6.23 -30.03 7.89
C LEU A 693 4.76 -30.38 7.62
N ASN A 694 4.25 -30.03 6.45
CA ASN A 694 2.86 -30.28 6.07
C ASN A 694 2.51 -31.77 5.96
N SER A 695 3.48 -32.62 5.61
CA SER A 695 3.26 -34.06 5.48
C SER A 695 3.26 -34.79 6.84
N ASN A 696 3.87 -34.21 7.88
CA ASN A 696 4.09 -34.88 9.17
C ASN A 696 3.31 -34.28 10.35
N LYS A 697 2.79 -33.05 10.23
CA LYS A 697 1.91 -32.45 11.23
C LYS A 697 0.47 -33.00 11.11
N GLU A 698 -0.27 -32.96 12.21
CA GLU A 698 -1.72 -33.15 12.16
C GLU A 698 -2.40 -32.09 11.29
N LEU A 699 -3.48 -32.46 10.59
CA LEU A 699 -4.14 -31.58 9.60
C LEU A 699 -4.64 -30.25 10.19
N GLY A 700 -5.00 -30.22 11.48
CA GLY A 700 -5.49 -29.03 12.18
C GLY A 700 -4.38 -28.07 12.65
N ILE A 701 -3.12 -28.48 12.60
CA ILE A 701 -1.97 -27.64 13.01
C ILE A 701 -1.60 -26.69 11.87
N LYS A 702 -1.29 -25.44 12.22
CA LYS A 702 -0.96 -24.37 11.28
C LYS A 702 0.54 -24.23 11.08
N VAL A 703 0.97 -23.62 9.98
CA VAL A 703 2.39 -23.38 9.68
C VAL A 703 2.65 -21.89 9.49
N LEU A 704 3.74 -21.41 10.08
CA LEU A 704 4.19 -20.03 10.01
C LEU A 704 5.65 -19.97 9.55
N LEU A 705 5.95 -19.05 8.61
CA LEU A 705 7.31 -18.84 8.09
C LEU A 705 7.86 -17.44 8.42
N TRP A 706 9.09 -17.41 8.94
CA TRP A 706 9.91 -16.24 9.27
C TRP A 706 11.15 -16.14 8.36
N MET A 707 11.64 -14.98 7.96
CA MET A 707 10.93 -13.94 7.24
C MET A 707 11.70 -13.71 5.92
N SER A 708 11.03 -13.24 4.88
CA SER A 708 11.67 -12.65 3.69
C SER A 708 10.77 -11.54 3.16
N ASP A 709 11.38 -10.46 2.69
CA ASP A 709 10.69 -9.30 2.11
C ASP A 709 10.77 -9.26 0.58
N VAL A 710 11.16 -10.38 -0.04
CA VAL A 710 11.29 -10.49 -1.50
C VAL A 710 10.04 -11.19 -2.04
N ILE A 711 9.18 -10.45 -2.75
CA ILE A 711 7.91 -10.95 -3.29
C ILE A 711 8.11 -12.24 -4.11
N SER A 712 9.09 -12.27 -5.01
CA SER A 712 9.36 -13.44 -5.86
C SER A 712 9.81 -14.68 -5.08
N TRP A 713 10.30 -14.51 -3.85
CA TRP A 713 10.66 -15.62 -2.99
C TRP A 713 9.44 -16.13 -2.21
N ILE A 714 8.45 -15.28 -1.95
CA ILE A 714 7.30 -15.60 -1.10
C ILE A 714 6.28 -16.46 -1.84
N THR A 715 5.98 -16.12 -3.10
CA THR A 715 4.91 -16.76 -3.87
C THR A 715 4.96 -18.29 -3.86
N PRO A 716 6.13 -18.95 -4.00
CA PRO A 716 6.22 -20.42 -3.93
C PRO A 716 5.85 -21.03 -2.57
N PHE A 717 5.92 -20.27 -1.48
CA PHE A 717 5.66 -20.75 -0.12
C PHE A 717 4.22 -20.58 0.33
N LEU A 718 3.48 -19.63 -0.24
CA LEU A 718 2.09 -19.32 0.15
C LEU A 718 1.16 -20.54 0.18
N PRO A 719 1.28 -21.55 -0.72
CA PRO A 719 0.46 -22.76 -0.63
C PRO A 719 0.73 -23.65 0.59
N TYR A 720 1.83 -23.43 1.30
CA TYR A 720 2.33 -24.31 2.37
C TYR A 720 2.33 -23.66 3.74
N VAL A 721 1.95 -22.38 3.84
CA VAL A 721 1.95 -21.62 5.08
C VAL A 721 0.57 -21.01 5.33
N ASP A 722 0.15 -21.00 6.58
CA ASP A 722 -1.05 -20.30 7.03
C ASP A 722 -0.73 -18.87 7.50
N TYR A 723 0.53 -18.65 7.91
CA TYR A 723 1.01 -17.37 8.41
C TYR A 723 2.37 -17.04 7.81
N TYR A 724 2.59 -15.76 7.51
CA TYR A 724 3.86 -15.29 6.96
C TYR A 724 4.30 -14.00 7.65
N VAL A 725 5.53 -13.98 8.16
CA VAL A 725 6.12 -12.82 8.82
C VAL A 725 6.96 -12.04 7.81
N SER A 726 6.75 -10.72 7.74
CA SER A 726 7.49 -9.81 6.85
C SER A 726 7.68 -8.46 7.51
N ASN A 727 8.77 -7.78 7.18
CA ASN A 727 8.96 -6.37 7.53
C ASN A 727 8.15 -5.45 6.59
N LYS A 728 8.01 -5.80 5.29
CA LYS A 728 7.58 -4.82 4.27
C LYS A 728 6.35 -5.23 3.46
N ILE A 729 5.95 -6.49 3.49
CA ILE A 729 4.92 -7.04 2.60
C ILE A 729 3.67 -7.36 3.39
N SER A 730 2.58 -6.66 3.04
CA SER A 730 1.24 -6.97 3.53
C SER A 730 0.43 -7.72 2.47
N ASN A 731 -0.68 -8.32 2.89
CA ASN A 731 -1.66 -8.93 1.99
C ASN A 731 -2.14 -7.95 0.90
N LYS A 732 -2.28 -6.67 1.25
CA LYS A 732 -2.67 -5.62 0.29
C LYS A 732 -1.61 -5.39 -0.77
N THR A 733 -0.32 -5.44 -0.43
CA THR A 733 0.79 -5.29 -1.37
C THR A 733 0.78 -6.39 -2.44
N LEU A 734 0.47 -7.63 -2.07
CA LEU A 734 0.37 -8.76 -3.02
C LEU A 734 -0.88 -8.68 -3.92
N ILE A 735 -1.95 -8.03 -3.45
CA ILE A 735 -3.14 -7.76 -4.28
C ILE A 735 -2.84 -6.68 -5.32
N THR A 736 -1.96 -5.72 -5.01
CA THR A 736 -1.60 -4.61 -5.91
C THR A 736 -0.36 -4.89 -6.77
N GLY A 737 0.48 -5.85 -6.39
CA GLY A 737 1.69 -6.26 -7.11
C GLY A 737 1.48 -7.66 -7.68
N GLY A 738 1.01 -7.71 -8.94
CA GLY A 738 0.65 -8.93 -9.65
C GLY A 738 1.70 -10.05 -9.56
N VAL A 739 1.20 -11.28 -9.55
CA VAL A 739 1.99 -12.48 -9.85
C VAL A 739 2.22 -12.45 -11.35
N GLY A 740 3.49 -12.28 -11.75
CA GLY A 740 3.92 -12.41 -13.15
C GLY A 740 4.22 -13.84 -13.54
#